data_AF-A0A1G9BVG7-F1
#
_entry.id   AF-A0A1G9BVG7-F1
#
_cell.length_a   1.000
_cell.length_b   1.000
_cell.length_c   1.000
_cell.angle_alpha   90.00
_cell.angle_beta   90.00
_cell.angle_gamma   90.00
#
_symmetry.space_group_name_H-M   'P 1'
#
loop_
_entity.id
_entity.type
_entity.pdbx_description
1 polymer ?
#
loop_
_entity_poly.entity_id
_entity_poly.type
_entity_poly.pdbx_seq_one_letter_code
_entity_poly.pdbx_strand_id
1 'polypeptide(L)'
;MNPIRKVLLKKKEANPFSDNFDKKKAFESIIKELAKDRLFNDESLKMLETLNVAEALHETFKKVFNFLKIHIFRSSISIDDLFNYSIASFNRELLIVSKNISESTSNLDIINLQDYFKHKSESIDPSIGKINTGLALESNLDGVGILLNYARYFKDEEINESESREDIETIGDIFRMQVVSTFYFVLKNEYDRCVWRDGYSSLSGRKIQFSSLNREELLLDNIGFFRMQQYALAFDLKTKALIQNNELLGKRILEQSLLNKRKSHISSIEVNEGYINYELSDGIDAEDTYFDVSNVNFLGAFYSFLENYPLPNFTNLTLYDLNALFDVLQSLLRKAMNIKIVDDSVFAIKDFQKLPYKIKRKALIKYLISRTTYTEVQVSEFIDLVKNESQSRINFWEYPLVEVNDDLLCPILPIVYSNNIVLIDRWLEDGGVDLDTRGKLFEKKIINKLKDALDEKGYDYSIPDKAIFKLEDGSFEEIDFVVNLKHICVFGEVKCIKFPLGPRDEHNALKRLRDGAVQINRKSSFVIKNIDKFKSDIGDIERKEILTIVVTNFPNFSGRIFDNVAIVDYVMLSSYFNSGKLSTFIASKSERDDFLIKVVSEKVHYKSEEDFSKNMKSYFFSPPAIDELRGLFEYTNNKLSFDFMDCDIYSEAIQYKD
;
A
#
# COMPACT_ATOMS: atom_id res chain seq x y z
N MET A 1 5.44 20.47 15.09
CA MET A 1 5.64 19.10 15.61
C MET A 1 6.20 19.20 17.01
N ASN A 2 5.66 18.44 17.96
CA ASN A 2 6.10 18.48 19.35
C ASN A 2 7.62 18.23 19.51
N PRO A 3 8.34 19.01 20.36
CA PRO A 3 9.79 18.86 20.57
C PRO A 3 10.23 17.47 21.01
N ILE A 4 9.44 16.81 21.86
CA ILE A 4 9.74 15.48 22.41
C ILE A 4 9.61 14.42 21.32
N ARG A 5 8.49 14.47 20.57
CA ARG A 5 8.28 13.61 19.38
C ARG A 5 9.43 13.75 18.39
N LYS A 6 9.92 14.98 18.14
CA LYS A 6 11.07 15.22 17.27
C LYS A 6 12.35 14.51 17.73
N VAL A 7 12.58 14.44 19.05
CA VAL A 7 13.72 13.69 19.61
C VAL A 7 13.53 12.19 19.42
N LEU A 8 12.38 11.64 19.82
CA LEU A 8 12.04 10.22 19.67
C LEU A 8 12.17 9.74 18.20
N LEU A 9 11.82 10.61 17.25
CA LEU A 9 11.93 10.34 15.81
C LEU A 9 13.35 10.36 15.25
N LYS A 10 14.18 11.33 15.69
CA LYS A 10 15.44 11.67 14.98
C LYS A 10 16.70 11.21 15.70
N LYS A 11 16.61 10.89 16.98
CA LYS A 11 17.77 10.58 17.82
C LYS A 11 17.89 9.09 18.03
N LYS A 12 19.05 8.52 17.66
CA LYS A 12 19.31 7.08 17.83
C LYS A 12 19.26 6.69 19.30
N GLU A 13 19.71 7.56 20.19
CA GLU A 13 19.64 7.37 21.64
C GLU A 13 18.21 7.29 22.18
N ALA A 14 17.21 7.74 21.42
CA ALA A 14 15.80 7.72 21.80
C ALA A 14 14.98 6.64 21.07
N ASN A 15 15.59 5.88 20.15
CA ASN A 15 14.94 4.80 19.43
C ASN A 15 15.19 3.46 20.14
N PRO A 16 14.16 2.80 20.70
CA PRO A 16 14.33 1.56 21.46
C PRO A 16 14.82 0.38 20.61
N PHE A 17 14.70 0.46 19.30
CA PHE A 17 15.17 -0.55 18.34
C PHE A 17 16.56 -0.24 17.79
N SER A 18 17.36 0.55 18.51
CA SER A 18 18.74 0.87 18.18
C SER A 18 19.68 0.38 19.27
N ASP A 19 20.84 -0.14 18.88
CA ASP A 19 21.94 -0.47 19.81
C ASP A 19 22.48 0.76 20.55
N ASN A 20 22.20 1.97 20.06
CA ASN A 20 22.61 3.22 20.67
C ASN A 20 21.59 3.78 21.67
N PHE A 21 20.48 3.08 21.92
CA PHE A 21 19.45 3.54 22.84
C PHE A 21 20.02 3.81 24.23
N ASP A 22 19.72 4.97 24.77
CA ASP A 22 20.17 5.41 26.09
C ASP A 22 19.13 6.40 26.62
N LYS A 23 18.25 5.92 27.50
CA LYS A 23 17.14 6.71 28.05
C LYS A 23 17.61 8.01 28.69
N LYS A 24 18.78 8.01 29.35
CA LYS A 24 19.32 9.22 30.00
C LYS A 24 19.74 10.24 28.94
N LYS A 25 20.48 9.82 27.91
CA LYS A 25 20.85 10.71 26.80
C LYS A 25 19.64 11.19 26.01
N ALA A 26 18.63 10.34 25.80
CA ALA A 26 17.37 10.73 25.19
C ALA A 26 16.67 11.84 25.99
N PHE A 27 16.62 11.69 27.32
CA PHE A 27 16.05 12.70 28.22
C PHE A 27 16.84 14.02 28.19
N GLU A 28 18.17 13.97 28.18
CA GLU A 28 19.03 15.16 28.00
C GLU A 28 18.76 15.86 26.66
N SER A 29 18.60 15.10 25.58
CA SER A 29 18.23 15.61 24.25
C SER A 29 16.84 16.27 24.26
N ILE A 30 15.88 15.71 25.00
CA ILE A 30 14.53 16.29 25.18
C ILE A 30 14.60 17.63 25.92
N ILE A 31 15.33 17.70 27.04
CA ILE A 31 15.50 18.95 27.80
C ILE A 31 16.09 20.04 26.90
N LYS A 32 17.13 19.70 26.12
CA LYS A 32 17.76 20.64 25.18
C LYS A 32 16.80 21.13 24.10
N GLU A 33 15.89 20.29 23.62
CA GLU A 33 14.93 20.69 22.58
C GLU A 33 13.75 21.50 23.16
N LEU A 34 13.24 21.13 24.34
CA LEU A 34 12.22 21.90 25.07
C LEU A 34 12.71 23.31 25.43
N ALA A 35 14.00 23.46 25.76
CA ALA A 35 14.59 24.76 26.05
C ALA A 35 14.55 25.73 24.84
N LYS A 36 14.49 25.21 23.61
CA LYS A 36 14.42 26.02 22.38
C LYS A 36 13.00 26.46 22.04
N ASP A 37 12.05 25.54 22.11
CA ASP A 37 10.69 25.73 21.59
C ASP A 37 9.70 26.17 22.69
N ARG A 38 10.03 25.97 23.98
CA ARG A 38 9.18 26.22 25.16
C ARG A 38 7.76 25.63 25.08
N LEU A 39 7.47 24.78 24.10
CA LEU A 39 6.18 24.12 23.92
C LEU A 39 6.08 22.91 24.85
N PHE A 40 5.26 23.03 25.90
CA PHE A 40 4.91 21.92 26.78
C PHE A 40 3.40 21.85 26.95
N ASN A 41 2.79 20.79 26.45
CA ASN A 41 1.34 20.58 26.44
C ASN A 41 1.00 19.09 26.71
N ASP A 42 -0.28 18.71 26.60
CA ASP A 42 -0.72 17.34 26.84
C ASP A 42 -0.03 16.31 25.94
N GLU A 43 0.28 16.66 24.69
CA GLU A 43 1.08 15.80 23.82
C GLU A 43 2.48 15.60 24.39
N SER A 44 3.12 16.63 24.95
CA SER A 44 4.43 16.49 25.60
C SER A 44 4.38 15.48 26.74
N LEU A 45 3.35 15.49 27.58
CA LEU A 45 3.19 14.51 28.66
C LEU A 45 3.08 13.08 28.11
N LYS A 46 2.23 12.87 27.10
CA LYS A 46 2.07 11.58 26.43
C LYS A 46 3.36 11.10 25.75
N MET A 47 4.14 11.99 25.18
CA MET A 47 5.44 11.65 24.57
C MET A 47 6.52 11.31 25.60
N LEU A 48 6.45 11.87 26.80
CA LEU A 48 7.30 11.42 27.91
C LEU A 48 6.92 10.02 28.38
N GLU A 49 5.63 9.68 28.40
CA GLU A 49 5.19 8.30 28.65
C GLU A 49 5.70 7.34 27.56
N THR A 50 5.66 7.74 26.29
CA THR A 50 6.24 6.95 25.18
C THR A 50 7.73 6.68 25.40
N LEU A 51 8.51 7.64 25.91
CA LEU A 51 9.92 7.42 26.27
C LEU A 51 10.08 6.40 27.41
N ASN A 52 9.18 6.38 28.37
CA ASN A 52 9.21 5.38 29.45
C ASN A 52 8.91 3.98 28.91
N VAL A 53 7.96 3.85 28.00
CA VAL A 53 7.66 2.59 27.30
C VAL A 53 8.85 2.13 26.46
N ALA A 54 9.60 3.06 25.85
CA ALA A 54 10.76 2.75 25.02
C ALA A 54 11.81 1.90 25.77
N GLU A 55 12.00 2.09 27.07
CA GLU A 55 12.92 1.27 27.86
C GLU A 55 12.50 -0.21 27.89
N ALA A 56 11.22 -0.51 28.13
CA ALA A 56 10.69 -1.87 28.10
C ALA A 56 10.75 -2.49 26.69
N LEU A 57 10.51 -1.68 25.65
CA LEU A 57 10.65 -2.12 24.26
C LEU A 57 12.11 -2.42 23.90
N HIS A 58 13.07 -1.66 24.42
CA HIS A 58 14.48 -1.89 24.19
C HIS A 58 14.97 -3.22 24.79
N GLU A 59 14.50 -3.55 25.99
CA GLU A 59 14.79 -4.87 26.59
C GLU A 59 14.15 -6.01 25.78
N THR A 60 12.96 -5.79 25.24
CA THR A 60 12.32 -6.75 24.30
C THR A 60 13.15 -6.90 23.02
N PHE A 61 13.64 -5.81 22.45
CA PHE A 61 14.52 -5.81 21.28
C PHE A 61 15.80 -6.64 21.52
N LYS A 62 16.48 -6.45 22.66
CA LYS A 62 17.66 -7.26 23.02
C LYS A 62 17.33 -8.75 23.14
N LYS A 63 16.20 -9.09 23.75
CA LYS A 63 15.73 -10.48 23.87
C LYS A 63 15.48 -11.10 22.50
N VAL A 64 14.83 -10.38 21.58
CA VAL A 64 14.61 -10.82 20.19
C VAL A 64 15.94 -11.03 19.47
N PHE A 65 16.86 -10.06 19.54
CA PHE A 65 18.18 -10.16 18.92
C PHE A 65 18.92 -11.43 19.37
N ASN A 66 19.02 -11.64 20.68
CA ASN A 66 19.68 -12.81 21.24
C ASN A 66 18.95 -14.12 20.89
N PHE A 67 17.62 -14.11 20.91
CA PHE A 67 16.82 -15.27 20.54
C PHE A 67 17.09 -15.69 19.09
N LEU A 68 17.01 -14.75 18.15
CA LEU A 68 17.27 -15.03 16.73
C LEU A 68 18.71 -15.52 16.54
N LYS A 69 19.69 -14.86 17.15
CA LYS A 69 21.09 -15.28 17.09
C LYS A 69 21.28 -16.73 17.56
N ILE A 70 20.74 -17.07 18.73
CA ILE A 70 20.84 -18.43 19.30
C ILE A 70 20.18 -19.44 18.35
N HIS A 71 18.95 -19.19 17.92
CA HIS A 71 18.20 -20.15 17.12
C HIS A 71 18.70 -20.29 15.68
N ILE A 72 19.29 -19.23 15.09
CA ILE A 72 19.98 -19.30 13.80
C ILE A 72 21.14 -20.29 13.90
N PHE A 73 22.04 -20.12 14.88
CA PHE A 73 23.17 -21.03 15.03
C PHE A 73 22.76 -22.44 15.48
N ARG A 74 21.75 -22.53 16.34
CA ARG A 74 21.24 -23.83 16.84
C ARG A 74 20.49 -24.63 15.78
N SER A 75 20.01 -23.99 14.71
CA SER A 75 19.28 -24.68 13.63
C SER A 75 20.16 -25.68 12.87
N SER A 76 21.49 -25.52 12.91
CA SER A 76 22.48 -26.37 12.24
C SER A 76 22.28 -26.50 10.72
N ILE A 77 21.62 -25.52 10.09
CA ILE A 77 21.48 -25.42 8.63
C ILE A 77 22.25 -24.20 8.11
N SER A 78 22.60 -24.23 6.83
CA SER A 78 23.25 -23.08 6.19
C SER A 78 22.32 -21.86 6.19
N ILE A 79 22.90 -20.66 6.10
CA ILE A 79 22.10 -19.43 5.94
C ILE A 79 21.26 -19.50 4.66
N ASP A 80 21.78 -20.08 3.58
CA ASP A 80 21.06 -20.28 2.33
C ASP A 80 19.85 -21.21 2.50
N ASP A 81 20.00 -22.29 3.28
CA ASP A 81 18.90 -23.19 3.63
C ASP A 81 17.87 -22.51 4.54
N LEU A 82 18.32 -21.68 5.48
CA LEU A 82 17.41 -20.89 6.30
C LEU A 82 16.58 -19.92 5.45
N PHE A 83 17.17 -19.32 4.41
CA PHE A 83 16.45 -18.53 3.42
C PHE A 83 15.40 -19.37 2.69
N ASN A 84 15.81 -20.51 2.14
CA ASN A 84 14.92 -21.43 1.42
C ASN A 84 13.73 -21.86 2.28
N TYR A 85 13.99 -22.38 3.48
CA TYR A 85 12.95 -22.97 4.33
C TYR A 85 12.07 -21.93 5.01
N SER A 86 12.56 -20.72 5.26
CA SER A 86 11.71 -19.63 5.75
C SER A 86 10.69 -19.20 4.69
N ILE A 87 11.09 -19.08 3.42
CA ILE A 87 10.16 -18.77 2.32
C ILE A 87 9.21 -19.94 2.06
N ALA A 88 9.70 -21.18 2.09
CA ALA A 88 8.86 -22.36 1.97
C ALA A 88 7.80 -22.41 3.08
N SER A 89 8.21 -22.22 4.34
CA SER A 89 7.31 -22.16 5.49
C SER A 89 6.23 -21.08 5.35
N PHE A 90 6.62 -19.88 4.90
CA PHE A 90 5.66 -18.81 4.64
C PHE A 90 4.66 -19.18 3.53
N ASN A 91 5.15 -19.71 2.40
CA ASN A 91 4.29 -20.14 1.30
C ASN A 91 3.32 -21.25 1.71
N ARG A 92 3.74 -22.17 2.60
CA ARG A 92 2.86 -23.18 3.19
C ARG A 92 1.70 -22.54 3.95
N GLU A 93 1.98 -21.57 4.82
CA GLU A 93 0.92 -20.88 5.58
C GLU A 93 -0.07 -20.18 4.65
N LEU A 94 0.45 -19.48 3.63
CA LEU A 94 -0.39 -18.85 2.62
C LEU A 94 -1.32 -19.87 1.93
N LEU A 95 -0.79 -21.03 1.52
CA LEU A 95 -1.57 -22.08 0.85
C LEU A 95 -2.69 -22.61 1.75
N ILE A 96 -2.40 -22.86 3.03
CA ILE A 96 -3.39 -23.33 4.01
C ILE A 96 -4.48 -22.29 4.20
N VAL A 97 -4.09 -21.02 4.38
CA VAL A 97 -5.04 -19.92 4.57
C VAL A 97 -5.91 -19.73 3.33
N SER A 98 -5.32 -19.69 2.14
CA SER A 98 -6.05 -19.54 0.87
C SER A 98 -7.05 -20.67 0.66
N LYS A 99 -6.68 -21.92 0.99
CA LYS A 99 -7.59 -23.06 0.94
C LYS A 99 -8.76 -22.89 1.91
N ASN A 100 -8.49 -22.53 3.16
CA ASN A 100 -9.53 -22.33 4.18
C ASN A 100 -10.50 -21.19 3.79
N ILE A 101 -9.98 -20.08 3.26
CA ILE A 101 -10.80 -18.97 2.76
C ILE A 101 -11.66 -19.44 1.58
N SER A 102 -11.08 -20.15 0.61
CA SER A 102 -11.81 -20.69 -0.53
C SER A 102 -12.95 -21.64 -0.11
N GLU A 103 -12.70 -22.56 0.81
CA GLU A 103 -13.71 -23.48 1.34
C GLU A 103 -14.81 -22.75 2.14
N SER A 104 -14.46 -21.67 2.85
CA SER A 104 -15.43 -20.87 3.60
C SER A 104 -16.32 -20.00 2.70
N THR A 105 -15.85 -19.66 1.50
CA THR A 105 -16.53 -18.74 0.56
C THR A 105 -17.23 -19.45 -0.59
N SER A 106 -16.92 -20.74 -0.85
CA SER A 106 -17.48 -21.50 -1.98
C SER A 106 -19.01 -21.68 -1.93
N ASN A 107 -19.62 -21.50 -0.76
CA ASN A 107 -21.07 -21.66 -0.53
C ASN A 107 -21.84 -20.33 -0.43
N LEU A 108 -21.19 -19.19 -0.67
CA LEU A 108 -21.84 -17.87 -0.60
C LEU A 108 -22.36 -17.44 -1.98
N ASP A 109 -23.67 -17.23 -2.09
CA ASP A 109 -24.32 -16.75 -3.33
C ASP A 109 -23.99 -15.28 -3.65
N ILE A 110 -23.56 -14.51 -2.64
CA ILE A 110 -23.15 -13.11 -2.72
C ILE A 110 -21.85 -12.96 -1.94
N ILE A 111 -20.80 -12.47 -2.61
CA ILE A 111 -19.54 -12.12 -1.96
C ILE A 111 -19.50 -10.60 -1.82
N ASN A 112 -19.67 -10.07 -0.60
CA ASN A 112 -19.42 -8.65 -0.37
C ASN A 112 -17.92 -8.43 -0.16
N LEU A 113 -17.37 -7.35 -0.69
CA LEU A 113 -15.99 -6.92 -0.41
C LEU A 113 -15.67 -6.89 1.09
N GLN A 114 -16.67 -6.49 1.89
CA GLN A 114 -16.57 -6.41 3.34
C GLN A 114 -16.26 -7.77 3.98
N ASP A 115 -16.68 -8.88 3.37
CA ASP A 115 -16.51 -10.23 3.92
C ASP A 115 -15.03 -10.65 3.88
N TYR A 116 -14.27 -10.19 2.89
CA TYR A 116 -12.81 -10.42 2.83
C TYR A 116 -12.06 -9.71 3.97
N PHE A 117 -12.47 -8.48 4.33
CA PHE A 117 -11.86 -7.74 5.44
C PHE A 117 -12.29 -8.26 6.82
N LYS A 118 -13.44 -8.91 6.90
CA LYS A 118 -13.98 -9.50 8.14
C LYS A 118 -13.36 -10.86 8.44
N HIS A 119 -12.66 -11.49 7.50
CA HIS A 119 -12.09 -12.81 7.74
C HIS A 119 -11.07 -12.76 8.88
N LYS A 120 -11.37 -13.53 9.93
CA LYS A 120 -10.55 -13.65 11.13
C LYS A 120 -10.19 -15.11 11.36
N SER A 121 -8.97 -15.37 11.80
CA SER A 121 -8.47 -16.69 12.20
C SER A 121 -8.15 -16.72 13.69
N GLU A 122 -8.24 -17.88 14.32
CA GLU A 122 -7.78 -18.06 15.70
C GLU A 122 -6.26 -17.88 15.78
N SER A 123 -5.80 -17.12 16.78
CA SER A 123 -4.38 -17.03 17.11
C SER A 123 -3.86 -18.36 17.68
N ILE A 124 -2.56 -18.62 17.50
CA ILE A 124 -1.85 -19.74 18.14
C ILE A 124 -1.94 -19.63 19.68
N ASP A 125 -1.99 -18.40 20.20
CA ASP A 125 -2.27 -18.12 21.61
C ASP A 125 -3.75 -17.71 21.78
N PRO A 126 -4.59 -18.55 22.42
CA PRO A 126 -6.00 -18.25 22.64
C PRO A 126 -6.28 -16.95 23.37
N SER A 127 -5.33 -16.43 24.15
CA SER A 127 -5.48 -15.18 24.90
C SER A 127 -5.48 -13.93 24.01
N ILE A 128 -4.94 -14.03 22.80
CA ILE A 128 -5.00 -12.99 21.76
C ILE A 128 -6.38 -13.02 21.08
N GLY A 129 -6.99 -14.21 20.99
CA GLY A 129 -8.26 -14.44 20.32
C GLY A 129 -8.14 -14.42 18.80
N LYS A 130 -9.20 -13.94 18.14
CA LYS A 130 -9.30 -13.89 16.69
C LYS A 130 -8.55 -12.70 16.10
N ILE A 131 -7.72 -12.94 15.10
CA ILE A 131 -6.93 -11.93 14.39
C ILE A 131 -7.36 -11.82 12.93
N ASN A 132 -7.25 -10.63 12.33
CA ASN A 132 -7.49 -10.47 10.90
C ASN A 132 -6.45 -11.30 10.11
N THR A 133 -6.95 -12.18 9.25
CA THR A 133 -6.11 -13.18 8.57
C THR A 133 -5.17 -12.55 7.53
N GLY A 134 -5.64 -11.54 6.80
CA GLY A 134 -4.82 -10.83 5.82
C GLY A 134 -3.66 -10.08 6.48
N LEU A 135 -3.96 -9.28 7.51
CA LEU A 135 -2.94 -8.56 8.29
C LEU A 135 -1.93 -9.51 8.95
N ALA A 136 -2.37 -10.69 9.37
CA ALA A 136 -1.48 -11.71 9.93
C ALA A 136 -0.49 -12.26 8.87
N LEU A 137 -0.96 -12.55 7.65
CA LEU A 137 -0.09 -12.97 6.55
C LEU A 137 0.89 -11.87 6.13
N GLU A 138 0.42 -10.63 6.02
CA GLU A 138 1.27 -9.48 5.69
C GLU A 138 2.37 -9.28 6.75
N SER A 139 1.98 -9.30 8.04
CA SER A 139 2.91 -9.17 9.16
C SER A 139 3.91 -10.33 9.20
N ASN A 140 3.49 -11.55 8.83
CA ASN A 140 4.38 -12.70 8.74
C ASN A 140 5.43 -12.48 7.63
N LEU A 141 5.03 -12.04 6.44
CA LEU A 141 5.97 -11.75 5.35
C LEU A 141 7.03 -10.72 5.76
N ASP A 142 6.62 -9.64 6.44
CA ASP A 142 7.54 -8.63 6.97
C ASP A 142 8.44 -9.21 8.08
N GLY A 143 7.89 -10.08 8.93
CA GLY A 143 8.64 -10.86 9.92
C GLY A 143 9.71 -11.76 9.28
N VAL A 144 9.38 -12.47 8.19
CA VAL A 144 10.34 -13.25 7.41
C VAL A 144 11.43 -12.34 6.84
N GLY A 145 11.07 -11.17 6.30
CA GLY A 145 12.05 -10.18 5.85
C GLY A 145 13.03 -9.79 6.97
N ILE A 146 12.55 -9.57 8.19
CA ILE A 146 13.40 -9.30 9.36
C ILE A 146 14.31 -10.47 9.70
N LEU A 147 13.78 -11.70 9.74
CA LEU A 147 14.56 -12.92 10.00
C LEU A 147 15.73 -13.05 9.02
N LEU A 148 15.44 -12.90 7.72
CA LEU A 148 16.45 -13.03 6.67
C LEU A 148 17.51 -11.92 6.74
N ASN A 149 17.13 -10.70 7.15
CA ASN A 149 18.08 -9.63 7.39
C ASN A 149 19.02 -9.95 8.58
N TYR A 150 18.52 -10.55 9.66
CA TYR A 150 19.37 -11.01 10.77
C TYR A 150 20.27 -12.17 10.37
N ALA A 151 19.74 -13.13 9.61
CA ALA A 151 20.53 -14.25 9.08
C ALA A 151 21.70 -13.74 8.21
N ARG A 152 21.48 -12.73 7.36
CA ARG A 152 22.56 -12.05 6.62
C ARG A 152 23.56 -11.37 7.53
N TYR A 153 23.08 -10.69 8.58
CA TYR A 153 23.95 -9.99 9.53
C TYR A 153 24.89 -10.95 10.28
N PHE A 154 24.44 -12.17 10.58
CA PHE A 154 25.24 -13.19 11.28
C PHE A 154 26.02 -14.13 10.36
N LYS A 155 25.97 -13.94 9.05
CA LYS A 155 26.57 -14.85 8.05
C LYS A 155 28.05 -15.18 8.30
N ASP A 156 28.84 -14.19 8.71
CA ASP A 156 30.29 -14.31 8.86
C ASP A 156 30.71 -14.68 10.29
N GLU A 157 29.75 -14.89 11.20
CA GLU A 157 30.05 -15.39 12.54
C GLU A 157 30.24 -16.92 12.53
N GLU A 158 31.22 -17.43 13.29
CA GLU A 158 31.49 -18.87 13.36
C GLU A 158 30.28 -19.63 13.92
N ILE A 159 29.65 -20.45 13.07
CA ILE A 159 28.64 -21.41 13.48
C ILE A 159 29.40 -22.57 14.14
N ASN A 160 29.21 -22.77 15.44
CA ASN A 160 29.61 -24.04 16.07
C ASN A 160 28.74 -25.15 15.45
N GLU A 161 29.23 -25.78 14.39
CA GLU A 161 28.68 -27.03 13.85
C GLU A 161 28.93 -28.15 14.89
N SER A 162 28.18 -28.13 15.99
CA SER A 162 28.29 -29.15 17.03
C SER A 162 26.95 -29.88 17.18
N GLU A 163 27.00 -31.16 16.83
CA GLU A 163 25.99 -32.22 16.95
C GLU A 163 24.91 -32.26 15.87
N SER A 164 24.75 -33.47 15.28
CA SER A 164 23.64 -33.78 14.39
C SER A 164 22.32 -33.63 15.15
N ARG A 165 21.47 -32.67 14.75
CA ARG A 165 20.13 -32.52 15.30
C ARG A 165 19.12 -33.30 14.49
N GLU A 166 18.03 -33.67 15.16
CA GLU A 166 16.86 -34.23 14.48
C GLU A 166 16.14 -33.12 13.70
N ASP A 167 15.67 -33.44 12.49
CA ASP A 167 14.95 -32.52 11.61
C ASP A 167 13.84 -31.74 12.33
N ILE A 168 13.10 -32.40 13.23
CA ILE A 168 11.98 -31.80 13.95
C ILE A 168 12.40 -30.63 14.84
N GLU A 169 13.61 -30.67 15.41
CA GLU A 169 14.12 -29.60 16.24
C GLU A 169 14.51 -28.38 15.40
N THR A 170 15.14 -28.60 14.25
CA THR A 170 15.47 -27.57 13.27
C THR A 170 14.22 -26.90 12.70
N ILE A 171 13.21 -27.69 12.31
CA ILE A 171 11.90 -27.19 11.88
C ILE A 171 11.26 -26.33 12.98
N GLY A 172 11.28 -26.82 14.22
CA GLY A 172 10.78 -26.08 15.37
C GLY A 172 11.50 -24.74 15.57
N ASP A 173 12.80 -24.66 15.27
CA ASP A 173 13.55 -23.41 15.34
C ASP A 173 13.20 -22.43 14.22
N ILE A 174 13.00 -22.90 12.99
CA ILE A 174 12.50 -22.08 11.87
C ILE A 174 11.17 -21.43 12.23
N PHE A 175 10.19 -22.22 12.70
CA PHE A 175 8.87 -21.70 13.07
C PHE A 175 8.94 -20.70 14.23
N ARG A 176 9.72 -21.00 15.28
CA ARG A 176 9.88 -20.06 16.41
C ARG A 176 10.53 -18.75 15.97
N MET A 177 11.56 -18.80 15.12
CA MET A 177 12.21 -17.60 14.60
C MET A 177 11.25 -16.75 13.78
N GLN A 178 10.38 -17.36 12.96
CA GLN A 178 9.35 -16.64 12.22
C GLN A 178 8.34 -15.96 13.16
N VAL A 179 7.77 -16.69 14.13
CA VAL A 179 6.83 -16.11 15.10
C VAL A 179 7.44 -14.93 15.87
N VAL A 180 8.67 -15.08 16.36
CA VAL A 180 9.38 -14.02 17.09
C VAL A 180 9.68 -12.81 16.20
N SER A 181 10.05 -13.03 14.94
CA SER A 181 10.33 -11.94 14.00
C SER A 181 9.06 -11.19 13.60
N THR A 182 7.95 -11.89 13.40
CA THR A 182 6.61 -11.31 13.16
C THR A 182 6.14 -10.49 14.35
N PHE A 183 6.26 -11.03 15.56
CA PHE A 183 5.93 -10.29 16.78
C PHE A 183 6.78 -9.01 16.93
N TYR A 184 8.08 -9.12 16.66
CA TYR A 184 8.99 -7.98 16.66
C TYR A 184 8.59 -6.91 15.62
N PHE A 185 8.22 -7.33 14.40
CA PHE A 185 7.71 -6.42 13.38
C PHE A 185 6.48 -5.65 13.87
N VAL A 186 5.48 -6.34 14.40
CA VAL A 186 4.24 -5.73 14.91
C VAL A 186 4.54 -4.71 16.00
N LEU A 187 5.37 -5.06 17.00
CA LEU A 187 5.75 -4.11 18.06
C LEU A 187 6.46 -2.87 17.52
N LYS A 188 7.40 -3.05 16.60
CA LYS A 188 8.12 -1.95 15.98
C LYS A 188 7.17 -1.07 15.19
N ASN A 189 6.25 -1.65 14.43
CA ASN A 189 5.26 -0.91 13.64
C ASN A 189 4.36 -0.06 14.55
N GLU A 190 3.89 -0.60 15.67
CA GLU A 190 3.05 0.13 16.63
C GLU A 190 3.80 1.28 17.33
N TYR A 191 5.07 1.07 17.67
CA TYR A 191 5.92 2.17 18.17
C TYR A 191 6.16 3.23 17.09
N ASP A 192 6.42 2.81 15.84
CA ASP A 192 6.60 3.73 14.72
C ASP A 192 5.32 4.54 14.48
N ARG A 193 4.12 3.95 14.57
CA ARG A 193 2.84 4.70 14.57
C ARG A 193 2.81 5.74 15.69
N CYS A 194 3.27 5.40 16.88
CA CYS A 194 3.31 6.36 17.99
C CYS A 194 4.21 7.55 17.72
N VAL A 195 5.38 7.38 17.13
CA VAL A 195 6.31 8.50 16.91
C VAL A 195 6.06 9.24 15.59
N TRP A 196 5.67 8.54 14.51
CA TRP A 196 5.45 9.12 13.19
C TRP A 196 4.01 9.63 12.96
N ARG A 197 3.00 8.99 13.56
CA ARG A 197 1.58 9.13 13.17
C ARG A 197 0.67 9.53 14.33
N ASP A 198 0.91 10.71 14.91
CA ASP A 198 0.07 11.33 15.96
C ASP A 198 -0.42 10.35 17.04
N GLY A 199 0.38 9.33 17.37
CA GLY A 199 0.09 8.35 18.42
C GLY A 199 0.90 8.59 19.69
N TYR A 200 0.75 7.73 20.67
CA TYR A 200 1.54 7.67 21.90
C TYR A 200 1.42 6.30 22.57
N SER A 201 2.34 6.00 23.48
CA SER A 201 2.23 4.81 24.32
C SER A 201 2.29 5.15 25.80
N SER A 202 1.61 4.33 26.59
CA SER A 202 1.55 4.46 28.05
C SER A 202 1.86 3.12 28.72
N LEU A 203 2.38 3.19 29.95
CA LEU A 203 2.68 2.04 30.80
C LEU A 203 1.90 2.16 32.11
N SER A 204 1.07 1.17 32.42
CA SER A 204 0.33 1.07 33.68
C SER A 204 0.50 -0.31 34.27
N GLY A 205 1.33 -0.43 35.33
CA GLY A 205 1.73 -1.73 35.86
C GLY A 205 2.51 -2.53 34.82
N ARG A 206 2.00 -3.70 34.43
CA ARG A 206 2.57 -4.53 33.34
C ARG A 206 1.93 -4.25 31.97
N LYS A 207 0.95 -3.34 31.89
CA LYS A 207 0.22 -3.09 30.65
C LYS A 207 0.88 -1.98 29.84
N ILE A 208 1.32 -2.29 28.62
CA ILE A 208 1.70 -1.31 27.60
C ILE A 208 0.50 -1.10 26.67
N GLN A 209 0.13 0.17 26.45
CA GLN A 209 -0.97 0.53 25.57
C GLN A 209 -0.46 1.51 24.51
N PHE A 210 -0.58 1.13 23.23
CA PHE A 210 -0.42 2.02 22.09
C PHE A 210 -1.78 2.68 21.76
N SER A 211 -1.79 3.99 21.59
CA SER A 211 -3.02 4.79 21.43
C SER A 211 -2.84 5.92 20.42
N SER A 212 -3.95 6.39 19.86
CA SER A 212 -3.96 7.57 18.98
C SER A 212 -4.24 8.86 19.75
N LEU A 213 -3.56 9.96 19.40
CA LEU A 213 -3.94 11.31 19.86
C LEU A 213 -5.23 11.78 19.19
N ASN A 214 -5.48 11.32 17.97
CA ASN A 214 -6.66 11.67 17.19
C ASN A 214 -7.32 10.41 16.61
N ARG A 215 -8.38 9.96 17.27
CA ARG A 215 -9.16 8.79 16.86
C ARG A 215 -9.82 8.98 15.48
N GLU A 216 -10.24 10.20 15.16
CA GLU A 216 -10.85 10.54 13.88
C GLU A 216 -9.87 10.32 12.71
N GLU A 217 -8.59 10.67 12.89
CA GLU A 217 -7.56 10.42 11.87
C GLU A 217 -7.36 8.93 11.62
N LEU A 218 -7.37 8.12 12.69
CA LEU A 218 -7.25 6.67 12.58
C LEU A 218 -8.45 6.05 11.84
N LEU A 219 -9.66 6.57 12.08
CA LEU A 219 -10.86 6.16 11.36
C LEU A 219 -10.76 6.54 9.87
N LEU A 220 -10.31 7.77 9.56
CA LEU A 220 -10.14 8.23 8.18
C LEU A 220 -9.09 7.43 7.41
N ASP A 221 -8.01 6.96 8.04
CA ASP A 221 -7.05 6.05 7.40
C ASP A 221 -7.72 4.76 6.93
N ASN A 222 -8.53 4.14 7.80
CA ASN A 222 -9.20 2.88 7.51
C ASN A 222 -10.30 3.05 6.45
N ILE A 223 -11.08 4.13 6.52
CA ILE A 223 -12.05 4.48 5.48
C ILE A 223 -11.35 4.73 4.15
N GLY A 224 -10.24 5.46 4.15
CA GLY A 224 -9.46 5.77 2.97
C GLY A 224 -8.91 4.52 2.28
N PHE A 225 -8.32 3.60 3.05
CA PHE A 225 -7.85 2.31 2.54
C PHE A 225 -9.00 1.47 1.97
N PHE A 226 -10.13 1.39 2.68
CA PHE A 226 -11.30 0.67 2.17
C PHE A 226 -11.83 1.24 0.86
N ARG A 227 -11.96 2.58 0.78
CA ARG A 227 -12.38 3.25 -0.45
C ARG A 227 -11.47 2.93 -1.62
N MET A 228 -10.15 2.90 -1.40
CA MET A 228 -9.20 2.51 -2.43
C MET A 228 -9.51 1.11 -3.00
N GLN A 229 -9.72 0.12 -2.13
CA GLN A 229 -10.04 -1.23 -2.58
C GLN A 229 -11.41 -1.31 -3.27
N GLN A 230 -12.42 -0.60 -2.76
CA GLN A 230 -13.72 -0.50 -3.42
C GLN A 230 -13.60 0.08 -4.83
N TYR A 231 -12.79 1.13 -5.01
CA TYR A 231 -12.60 1.74 -6.33
C TYR A 231 -11.87 0.82 -7.30
N ALA A 232 -10.81 0.14 -6.84
CA ALA A 232 -10.10 -0.84 -7.65
C ALA A 232 -11.04 -1.95 -8.12
N LEU A 233 -11.84 -2.53 -7.20
CA LEU A 233 -12.80 -3.56 -7.58
C LEU A 233 -13.89 -3.00 -8.50
N ALA A 234 -14.46 -1.83 -8.20
CA ALA A 234 -15.51 -1.25 -9.02
C ALA A 234 -15.04 -1.00 -10.45
N PHE A 235 -13.79 -0.55 -10.63
CA PHE A 235 -13.19 -0.38 -11.94
C PHE A 235 -13.02 -1.73 -12.65
N ASP A 236 -12.49 -2.73 -11.95
CA ASP A 236 -12.28 -4.07 -12.48
C ASP A 236 -13.58 -4.76 -12.91
N LEU A 237 -14.61 -4.69 -12.06
CA LEU A 237 -15.96 -5.14 -12.33
C LEU A 237 -16.56 -4.43 -13.55
N LYS A 238 -16.48 -3.10 -13.60
CA LYS A 238 -16.98 -2.32 -14.75
C LYS A 238 -16.29 -2.76 -16.05
N THR A 239 -14.97 -2.93 -16.04
CA THR A 239 -14.22 -3.38 -17.22
C THR A 239 -14.68 -4.75 -17.69
N LYS A 240 -14.93 -5.71 -16.80
CA LYS A 240 -15.44 -7.04 -17.19
C LYS A 240 -16.81 -6.96 -17.85
N ALA A 241 -17.72 -6.14 -17.31
CA ALA A 241 -19.02 -5.92 -17.93
C ALA A 241 -18.87 -5.37 -19.36
N LEU A 242 -17.96 -4.42 -19.58
CA LEU A 242 -17.66 -3.89 -20.92
C LEU A 242 -17.12 -4.97 -21.87
N ILE A 243 -16.22 -5.85 -21.39
CA ILE A 243 -15.66 -6.95 -22.18
C ILE A 243 -16.76 -7.97 -22.54
N GLN A 244 -17.56 -8.39 -21.56
CA GLN A 244 -18.66 -9.35 -21.75
C GLN A 244 -19.72 -8.82 -22.73
N ASN A 245 -20.06 -7.54 -22.64
CA ASN A 245 -20.99 -6.87 -23.55
C ASN A 245 -20.38 -6.52 -24.90
N ASN A 246 -19.11 -6.88 -25.14
CA ASN A 246 -18.39 -6.66 -26.39
C ASN A 246 -18.28 -5.16 -26.77
N GLU A 247 -18.28 -4.29 -25.77
CA GLU A 247 -18.19 -2.84 -25.94
C GLU A 247 -16.78 -2.42 -26.39
N LEU A 248 -16.69 -1.33 -27.16
CA LEU A 248 -15.43 -0.86 -27.75
C LEU A 248 -14.34 -0.62 -26.70
N LEU A 249 -14.70 -0.02 -25.56
CA LEU A 249 -13.76 0.24 -24.48
C LEU A 249 -13.26 -1.05 -23.84
N GLY A 250 -14.13 -2.04 -23.63
CA GLY A 250 -13.76 -3.35 -23.10
C GLY A 250 -12.77 -4.07 -24.03
N LYS A 251 -13.02 -4.05 -25.35
CA LYS A 251 -12.10 -4.62 -26.35
C LYS A 251 -10.72 -3.98 -26.30
N ARG A 252 -10.65 -2.66 -26.21
CA ARG A 252 -9.37 -1.93 -26.14
C ARG A 252 -8.58 -2.28 -24.89
N ILE A 253 -9.23 -2.40 -23.74
CA ILE A 253 -8.55 -2.79 -22.49
C ILE A 253 -8.03 -4.23 -22.60
N LEU A 254 -8.83 -5.14 -23.15
CA LEU A 254 -8.40 -6.51 -23.42
C LEU A 254 -7.19 -6.56 -24.37
N GLU A 255 -7.24 -5.83 -25.49
CA GLU A 255 -6.13 -5.70 -26.43
C GLU A 255 -4.86 -5.15 -25.76
N GLN A 256 -5.01 -4.12 -24.92
CA GLN A 256 -3.89 -3.54 -24.17
C GLN A 256 -3.28 -4.55 -23.17
N SER A 257 -4.11 -5.34 -22.49
CA SER A 257 -3.64 -6.35 -21.51
C SER A 257 -2.85 -7.50 -22.15
N LEU A 258 -3.10 -7.76 -23.43
CA LEU A 258 -2.44 -8.80 -24.22
C LEU A 258 -1.29 -8.23 -25.08
N LEU A 259 -1.08 -6.91 -25.09
CA LEU A 259 0.00 -6.28 -25.83
C LEU A 259 1.34 -6.85 -25.36
N ASN A 260 2.25 -7.11 -26.30
CA ASN A 260 3.56 -7.69 -26.05
C ASN A 260 3.59 -9.09 -25.42
N LYS A 261 2.43 -9.77 -25.29
CA LYS A 261 2.34 -11.18 -24.85
C LYS A 261 2.23 -12.11 -26.06
N ARG A 262 2.90 -13.26 -25.98
CA ARG A 262 2.79 -14.34 -26.97
C ARG A 262 1.58 -15.21 -26.65
N LYS A 263 0.98 -15.82 -27.67
CA LYS A 263 -0.09 -16.82 -27.53
C LYS A 263 0.46 -18.16 -27.03
N SER A 264 0.97 -18.13 -25.81
CA SER A 264 1.51 -19.26 -25.09
C SER A 264 0.95 -19.21 -23.66
N HIS A 265 0.64 -20.37 -23.09
CA HIS A 265 0.20 -20.50 -21.70
C HIS A 265 0.89 -21.68 -21.02
N ILE A 266 0.84 -21.72 -19.68
CA ILE A 266 1.35 -22.85 -18.90
C ILE A 266 0.34 -24.00 -19.03
N SER A 267 0.77 -25.11 -19.64
CA SER A 267 -0.04 -26.33 -19.77
C SER A 267 0.13 -27.28 -18.59
N SER A 268 1.30 -27.27 -17.97
CA SER A 268 1.60 -28.08 -16.79
C SER A 268 2.61 -27.34 -15.91
N ILE A 269 2.52 -27.58 -14.61
CA ILE A 269 3.45 -27.05 -13.62
C ILE A 269 3.72 -28.13 -12.57
N GLU A 270 4.97 -28.27 -12.19
CA GLU A 270 5.42 -29.24 -11.20
C GLU A 270 6.41 -28.60 -10.22
N VAL A 271 6.47 -29.15 -9.01
CA VAL A 271 7.43 -28.75 -7.99
C VAL A 271 8.34 -29.92 -7.69
N ASN A 272 9.62 -29.75 -7.98
CA ASN A 272 10.67 -30.74 -7.69
C ASN A 272 11.74 -30.08 -6.83
N GLU A 273 11.95 -30.58 -5.62
CA GLU A 273 12.95 -30.01 -4.68
C GLU A 273 12.75 -28.51 -4.37
N GLY A 274 11.50 -28.06 -4.37
CA GLY A 274 11.12 -26.65 -4.22
C GLY A 274 11.19 -25.81 -5.50
N TYR A 275 11.78 -26.36 -6.57
CA TYR A 275 11.86 -25.70 -7.86
C TYR A 275 10.54 -25.76 -8.61
N ILE A 276 10.10 -24.60 -9.06
CA ILE A 276 8.96 -24.44 -9.96
C ILE A 276 9.43 -24.75 -11.39
N ASN A 277 8.92 -25.84 -11.97
CA ASN A 277 9.14 -26.21 -13.37
C ASN A 277 7.82 -26.13 -14.13
N TYR A 278 7.89 -25.74 -15.40
CA TYR A 278 6.72 -25.46 -16.23
C TYR A 278 6.87 -26.01 -17.64
N GLU A 279 5.75 -26.35 -18.26
CA GLU A 279 5.65 -26.59 -19.69
C GLU A 279 4.68 -25.60 -20.33
N LEU A 280 4.96 -25.25 -21.58
CA LEU A 280 4.17 -24.28 -22.34
C LEU A 280 3.45 -24.97 -23.50
N SER A 281 2.22 -24.54 -23.74
CA SER A 281 1.44 -24.88 -24.93
C SER A 281 0.96 -23.62 -25.65
N ASP A 282 0.64 -23.76 -26.93
CA ASP A 282 0.07 -22.68 -27.72
C ASP A 282 -1.36 -22.35 -27.24
N GLY A 283 -1.69 -21.07 -27.17
CA GLY A 283 -3.02 -20.59 -26.78
C GLY A 283 -2.99 -19.43 -25.80
N ILE A 284 -4.17 -19.00 -25.38
CA ILE A 284 -4.37 -17.95 -24.36
C ILE A 284 -5.16 -18.61 -23.22
N ASP A 285 -4.66 -18.47 -22.00
CA ASP A 285 -5.40 -18.87 -20.80
C ASP A 285 -6.38 -17.75 -20.43
N ALA A 286 -7.67 -18.09 -20.39
CA ALA A 286 -8.74 -17.14 -20.07
C ALA A 286 -8.64 -16.63 -18.62
N GLU A 287 -8.16 -17.46 -17.70
CA GLU A 287 -7.92 -17.08 -16.31
C GLU A 287 -6.78 -16.05 -16.25
N ASP A 288 -5.65 -16.30 -16.91
CA ASP A 288 -4.54 -15.35 -16.99
C ASP A 288 -5.00 -13.99 -17.54
N THR A 289 -5.78 -14.02 -18.62
CA THR A 289 -6.30 -12.81 -19.28
C THR A 289 -7.12 -11.95 -18.32
N TYR A 290 -7.90 -12.56 -17.43
CA TYR A 290 -8.70 -11.81 -16.45
C TYR A 290 -7.80 -11.06 -15.46
N PHE A 291 -6.76 -11.70 -14.94
CA PHE A 291 -5.82 -11.05 -14.02
C PHE A 291 -5.00 -9.96 -14.70
N ASP A 292 -4.59 -10.18 -15.95
CA ASP A 292 -3.90 -9.20 -16.78
C ASP A 292 -4.73 -7.91 -16.92
N VAL A 293 -6.03 -8.07 -17.20
CA VAL A 293 -6.98 -6.95 -17.25
C VAL A 293 -7.06 -6.24 -15.90
N SER A 294 -7.14 -6.97 -14.78
CA SER A 294 -7.15 -6.37 -13.44
C SER A 294 -5.90 -5.54 -13.15
N ASN A 295 -4.70 -6.00 -13.52
CA ASN A 295 -3.46 -5.25 -13.27
C ASN A 295 -3.38 -3.97 -14.14
N VAL A 296 -3.76 -4.05 -15.42
CA VAL A 296 -3.89 -2.87 -16.30
C VAL A 296 -4.92 -1.88 -15.77
N ASN A 297 -6.01 -2.36 -15.17
CA ASN A 297 -7.04 -1.53 -14.56
C ASN A 297 -6.49 -0.69 -13.38
N PHE A 298 -5.57 -1.22 -12.56
CA PHE A 298 -4.91 -0.45 -11.50
C PHE A 298 -4.08 0.71 -12.05
N LEU A 299 -3.32 0.48 -13.13
CA LEU A 299 -2.60 1.54 -13.86
C LEU A 299 -3.57 2.59 -14.39
N GLY A 300 -4.68 2.17 -15.00
CA GLY A 300 -5.72 3.07 -15.51
C GLY A 300 -6.41 3.89 -14.42
N ALA A 301 -6.64 3.30 -13.23
CA ALA A 301 -7.31 3.97 -12.13
C ALA A 301 -6.45 5.10 -11.53
N PHE A 302 -5.17 4.82 -11.24
CA PHE A 302 -4.33 5.73 -10.45
C PHE A 302 -3.21 6.42 -11.23
N TYR A 303 -2.79 5.85 -12.36
CA TYR A 303 -1.60 6.29 -13.11
C TYR A 303 -1.83 6.53 -14.60
N SER A 304 -3.08 6.68 -15.06
CA SER A 304 -3.36 6.86 -16.50
C SER A 304 -2.74 8.12 -17.14
N PHE A 305 -2.13 9.02 -16.35
CA PHE A 305 -1.36 10.16 -16.87
C PHE A 305 0.08 9.79 -17.28
N LEU A 306 0.49 8.54 -17.05
CA LEU A 306 1.79 7.98 -17.41
C LEU A 306 1.68 6.92 -18.51
N GLU A 307 0.54 6.86 -19.21
CA GLU A 307 0.35 5.94 -20.34
C GLU A 307 1.42 6.20 -21.41
N ASN A 308 2.16 5.15 -21.77
CA ASN A 308 3.28 5.19 -22.72
C ASN A 308 4.43 6.14 -22.35
N TYR A 309 4.55 6.57 -21.09
CA TYR A 309 5.70 7.36 -20.65
C TYR A 309 6.94 6.44 -20.56
N PRO A 310 8.05 6.76 -21.25
CA PRO A 310 9.26 5.94 -21.21
C PRO A 310 9.92 6.04 -19.83
N LEU A 311 10.50 4.95 -19.35
CA LEU A 311 11.27 4.91 -18.12
C LEU A 311 12.76 5.13 -18.44
N PRO A 312 13.35 6.31 -18.13
CA PRO A 312 14.71 6.66 -18.56
C PRO A 312 15.82 5.67 -18.20
N ASN A 313 15.67 4.94 -17.10
CA ASN A 313 16.69 4.00 -16.62
C ASN A 313 16.58 2.59 -17.24
N PHE A 314 15.60 2.35 -18.11
CA PHE A 314 15.35 1.05 -18.72
C PHE A 314 15.46 1.08 -20.25
N THR A 315 15.73 -0.08 -20.85
CA THR A 315 15.90 -0.20 -22.30
C THR A 315 14.54 -0.17 -23.01
N ASN A 316 14.06 1.05 -23.34
CA ASN A 316 12.80 1.31 -24.05
C ASN A 316 11.58 0.61 -23.41
N LEU A 317 11.50 0.62 -22.08
CA LEU A 317 10.35 0.11 -21.33
C LEU A 317 9.50 1.25 -20.79
N THR A 318 8.19 1.01 -20.73
CA THR A 318 7.19 1.85 -20.07
C THR A 318 6.62 1.11 -18.86
N LEU A 319 5.77 1.77 -18.08
CA LEU A 319 5.05 1.10 -16.99
C LEU A 319 4.17 -0.07 -17.46
N TYR A 320 3.55 0.05 -18.64
CA TYR A 320 2.72 -1.02 -19.18
C TYR A 320 3.57 -2.22 -19.60
N ASP A 321 4.81 -2.00 -20.04
CA ASP A 321 5.72 -3.09 -20.38
C ASP A 321 6.18 -3.86 -19.13
N LEU A 322 6.52 -3.14 -18.06
CA LEU A 322 6.85 -3.74 -16.77
C LEU A 322 5.65 -4.50 -16.19
N ASN A 323 4.44 -3.95 -16.30
CA ASN A 323 3.22 -4.64 -15.88
C ASN A 323 3.02 -5.94 -16.68
N ALA A 324 3.21 -5.91 -18.00
CA ALA A 324 3.07 -7.12 -18.82
C ALA A 324 4.08 -8.22 -18.45
N LEU A 325 5.32 -7.86 -18.10
CA LEU A 325 6.31 -8.81 -17.57
C LEU A 325 5.92 -9.35 -16.20
N PHE A 326 5.40 -8.49 -15.32
CA PHE A 326 4.93 -8.86 -14.00
C PHE A 326 3.69 -9.76 -14.04
N ASP A 327 2.73 -9.50 -14.92
CA ASP A 327 1.56 -10.34 -15.18
C ASP A 327 1.97 -11.79 -15.51
N VAL A 328 3.00 -11.94 -16.36
CA VAL A 328 3.52 -13.25 -16.75
C VAL A 328 4.21 -13.94 -15.57
N LEU A 329 5.01 -13.22 -14.78
CA LEU A 329 5.57 -13.75 -13.52
C LEU A 329 4.46 -14.18 -12.53
N GLN A 330 3.40 -13.37 -12.42
CA GLN A 330 2.25 -13.64 -11.56
C GLN A 330 1.49 -14.88 -12.01
N SER A 331 1.29 -15.08 -13.33
CA SER A 331 0.72 -16.31 -13.91
C SER A 331 1.49 -17.56 -13.47
N LEU A 332 2.82 -17.53 -13.55
CA LEU A 332 3.66 -18.65 -13.10
C LEU A 332 3.43 -19.00 -11.64
N LEU A 333 3.48 -18.02 -10.74
CA LEU A 333 3.35 -18.28 -9.31
C LEU A 333 1.92 -18.59 -8.88
N ARG A 334 0.91 -18.04 -9.56
CA ARG A 334 -0.49 -18.40 -9.34
C ARG A 334 -0.73 -19.88 -9.69
N LYS A 335 -0.24 -20.34 -10.84
CA LYS A 335 -0.33 -21.77 -11.20
C LYS A 335 0.46 -22.64 -10.20
N ALA A 336 1.62 -22.16 -9.71
CA ALA A 336 2.41 -22.89 -8.73
C ALA A 336 1.68 -23.01 -7.38
N MET A 337 1.02 -21.94 -6.96
CA MET A 337 0.20 -21.89 -5.75
C MET A 337 -0.99 -22.86 -5.83
N ASN A 338 -1.54 -23.11 -7.02
CA ASN A 338 -2.69 -24.00 -7.21
C ASN A 338 -2.31 -25.48 -7.34
N ILE A 339 -1.03 -25.84 -7.19
CA ILE A 339 -0.61 -27.25 -7.16
C ILE A 339 -1.23 -27.92 -5.93
N LYS A 340 -1.90 -29.06 -6.16
CA LYS A 340 -2.54 -29.82 -5.10
C LYS A 340 -1.48 -30.44 -4.19
N ILE A 341 -1.30 -29.84 -3.01
CA ILE A 341 -0.48 -30.42 -1.95
C ILE A 341 -1.38 -31.36 -1.15
N VAL A 342 -1.10 -32.67 -1.25
CA VAL A 342 -1.90 -33.73 -0.61
C VAL A 342 -1.70 -33.75 0.90
N ASP A 343 -0.47 -33.46 1.35
CA ASP A 343 -0.08 -33.38 2.75
C ASP A 343 0.80 -32.14 2.93
N ASP A 344 0.26 -31.16 3.65
CA ASP A 344 0.99 -29.93 3.98
C ASP A 344 1.83 -30.07 5.26
N SER A 345 1.85 -31.23 5.92
CA SER A 345 2.63 -31.41 7.15
C SER A 345 4.14 -31.36 6.89
N VAL A 346 4.88 -30.77 7.83
CA VAL A 346 6.35 -30.67 7.78
C VAL A 346 6.92 -31.35 9.03
N PHE A 347 7.43 -32.57 8.86
CA PHE A 347 8.05 -33.36 9.95
C PHE A 347 9.52 -33.67 9.69
N ALA A 348 9.97 -33.54 8.45
CA ALA A 348 11.36 -33.65 8.00
C ALA A 348 11.75 -32.44 7.15
N ILE A 349 13.04 -32.09 7.09
CA ILE A 349 13.53 -30.90 6.35
C ILE A 349 13.16 -31.02 4.86
N LYS A 350 13.23 -32.22 4.31
CA LYS A 350 12.81 -32.53 2.94
C LYS A 350 11.32 -32.26 2.67
N ASP A 351 10.47 -32.11 3.69
CA ASP A 351 9.05 -31.82 3.45
C ASP A 351 8.85 -30.39 2.94
N PHE A 352 9.75 -29.45 3.26
CA PHE A 352 9.74 -28.11 2.66
C PHE A 352 9.93 -28.15 1.14
N GLN A 353 10.61 -29.17 0.62
CA GLN A 353 10.88 -29.33 -0.81
C GLN A 353 9.63 -29.68 -1.63
N LYS A 354 8.52 -30.04 -0.99
CA LYS A 354 7.22 -30.24 -1.65
C LYS A 354 6.53 -28.91 -2.01
N LEU A 355 6.98 -27.80 -1.40
CA LEU A 355 6.35 -26.49 -1.52
C LEU A 355 7.01 -25.69 -2.66
N PRO A 356 6.24 -24.91 -3.44
CA PRO A 356 6.81 -24.02 -4.44
C PRO A 356 7.46 -22.81 -3.75
N TYR A 357 8.78 -22.65 -3.86
CA TYR A 357 9.45 -21.48 -3.28
C TYR A 357 10.65 -20.95 -4.06
N LYS A 358 11.12 -21.61 -5.12
CA LYS A 358 12.25 -21.12 -5.91
C LYS A 358 12.18 -21.46 -7.39
N ILE A 359 12.90 -20.68 -8.20
CA ILE A 359 13.13 -20.94 -9.64
C ILE A 359 14.56 -20.52 -10.00
N LYS A 360 15.22 -21.27 -10.90
CA LYS A 360 16.53 -20.86 -11.43
C LYS A 360 16.38 -19.56 -12.22
N ARG A 361 17.28 -18.58 -12.02
CA ARG A 361 17.24 -17.30 -12.76
C ARG A 361 17.12 -17.50 -14.28
N LYS A 362 17.95 -18.38 -14.84
CA LYS A 362 17.94 -18.71 -16.28
C LYS A 362 16.62 -19.32 -16.75
N ALA A 363 15.95 -20.11 -15.90
CA ALA A 363 14.64 -20.67 -16.23
C ALA A 363 13.57 -19.58 -16.25
N LEU A 364 13.60 -18.63 -15.30
CA LEU A 364 12.67 -17.50 -15.30
C LEU A 364 12.88 -16.57 -16.50
N ILE A 365 14.13 -16.27 -16.88
CA ILE A 365 14.44 -15.50 -18.09
C ILE A 365 13.85 -16.19 -19.32
N LYS A 366 14.11 -17.49 -19.47
CA LYS A 366 13.58 -18.29 -20.59
C LYS A 366 12.05 -18.26 -20.63
N TYR A 367 11.40 -18.41 -19.48
CA TYR A 367 9.95 -18.32 -19.34
C TYR A 367 9.42 -16.98 -19.85
N LEU A 368 9.93 -15.86 -19.33
CA LEU A 368 9.46 -14.53 -19.70
C LEU A 368 9.67 -14.24 -21.19
N ILE A 369 10.82 -14.60 -21.77
CA ILE A 369 11.08 -14.47 -23.22
C ILE A 369 10.11 -15.33 -24.05
N SER A 370 9.80 -16.55 -23.60
CA SER A 370 8.87 -17.46 -24.31
C SER A 370 7.41 -17.02 -24.24
N ARG A 371 7.04 -16.17 -23.27
CA ARG A 371 5.68 -15.68 -23.05
C ARG A 371 5.47 -14.24 -23.51
N THR A 372 6.54 -13.52 -23.87
CA THR A 372 6.49 -12.09 -24.24
C THR A 372 7.33 -11.76 -25.48
N THR A 373 7.16 -10.56 -26.03
CA THR A 373 7.95 -10.07 -27.17
C THR A 373 9.26 -9.39 -26.76
N TYR A 374 9.55 -9.27 -25.46
CA TYR A 374 10.71 -8.56 -24.94
C TYR A 374 12.04 -9.30 -25.15
N THR A 375 13.12 -8.53 -25.19
CA THR A 375 14.49 -9.03 -25.32
C THR A 375 15.03 -9.59 -24.00
N GLU A 376 16.08 -10.41 -24.06
CA GLU A 376 16.75 -10.93 -22.86
C GLU A 376 17.29 -9.81 -21.95
N VAL A 377 17.74 -8.69 -22.53
CA VAL A 377 18.20 -7.52 -21.77
C VAL A 377 17.04 -6.92 -20.99
N GLN A 378 15.92 -6.63 -21.64
CA GLN A 378 14.72 -6.06 -20.99
C GLN A 378 14.15 -6.99 -19.91
N VAL A 379 14.14 -8.30 -20.16
CA VAL A 379 13.70 -9.31 -19.18
C VAL A 379 14.65 -9.36 -17.97
N SER A 380 15.96 -9.26 -18.20
CA SER A 380 16.95 -9.22 -17.13
C SER A 380 16.84 -7.95 -16.29
N GLU A 381 16.67 -6.79 -16.93
CA GLU A 381 16.39 -5.51 -16.27
C GLU A 381 15.14 -5.60 -15.39
N PHE A 382 14.06 -6.22 -15.88
CA PHE A 382 12.85 -6.43 -15.09
C PHE A 382 13.08 -7.36 -13.89
N ILE A 383 13.80 -8.48 -14.05
CA ILE A 383 14.10 -9.38 -12.93
C ILE A 383 14.93 -8.66 -11.87
N ASP A 384 15.92 -7.85 -12.28
CA ASP A 384 16.72 -7.08 -11.34
C ASP A 384 15.90 -5.96 -10.66
N LEU A 385 14.92 -5.38 -11.35
CA LEU A 385 13.97 -4.42 -10.77
C LEU A 385 13.09 -5.04 -9.68
N VAL A 386 12.67 -6.30 -9.81
CA VAL A 386 11.77 -6.95 -8.83
C VAL A 386 12.50 -7.81 -7.80
N LYS A 387 13.83 -7.74 -7.76
CA LYS A 387 14.70 -8.52 -6.87
C LYS A 387 15.34 -7.63 -5.81
N ASN A 388 15.38 -8.11 -4.57
CA ASN A 388 16.10 -7.45 -3.49
C ASN A 388 17.60 -7.43 -3.79
N GLU A 389 18.25 -6.28 -3.59
CA GLU A 389 19.70 -6.21 -3.64
C GLU A 389 20.34 -7.03 -2.49
N SER A 390 21.51 -7.58 -2.75
CA SER A 390 22.20 -8.48 -1.80
C SER A 390 22.63 -7.78 -0.51
N GLN A 391 22.95 -6.48 -0.59
CA GLN A 391 23.44 -5.66 0.53
C GLN A 391 22.36 -4.76 1.14
N SER A 392 21.18 -4.68 0.53
CA SER A 392 20.07 -3.89 1.05
C SER A 392 19.23 -4.69 2.03
N ARG A 393 18.45 -3.97 2.83
CA ARG A 393 17.44 -4.56 3.70
C ARG A 393 16.36 -5.19 2.82
N ILE A 394 16.04 -6.45 3.08
CA ILE A 394 14.96 -7.16 2.37
C ILE A 394 13.62 -6.45 2.62
N ASN A 395 12.91 -6.15 1.52
CA ASN A 395 11.54 -5.62 1.51
C ASN A 395 10.75 -6.30 0.38
N PHE A 396 9.95 -7.30 0.73
CA PHE A 396 9.20 -8.10 -0.24
C PHE A 396 8.06 -7.33 -0.93
N TRP A 397 7.59 -6.22 -0.37
CA TRP A 397 6.52 -5.41 -0.97
C TRP A 397 7.00 -4.55 -2.14
N GLU A 398 8.27 -4.13 -2.11
CA GLU A 398 8.91 -3.35 -3.17
C GLU A 398 9.67 -4.24 -4.15
N TYR A 399 10.31 -5.28 -3.62
CA TYR A 399 11.17 -6.21 -4.35
C TYR A 399 10.76 -7.64 -3.99
N PRO A 400 9.81 -8.24 -4.70
CA PRO A 400 9.24 -9.51 -4.27
C PRO A 400 10.19 -10.71 -4.34
N LEU A 401 11.27 -10.66 -5.13
CA LEU A 401 12.22 -11.78 -5.26
C LEU A 401 13.46 -11.58 -4.39
N VAL A 402 14.08 -12.68 -3.96
CA VAL A 402 15.41 -12.69 -3.32
C VAL A 402 16.29 -13.67 -4.06
N GLU A 403 17.50 -13.27 -4.42
CA GLU A 403 18.46 -14.17 -5.07
C GLU A 403 19.42 -14.77 -4.05
N VAL A 404 19.53 -16.09 -4.08
CA VAL A 404 20.48 -16.89 -3.28
C VAL A 404 21.21 -17.80 -4.26
N ASN A 405 22.51 -17.55 -4.44
CA ASN A 405 23.30 -18.16 -5.50
C ASN A 405 22.67 -17.90 -6.90
N ASP A 406 22.28 -18.94 -7.63
CA ASP A 406 21.60 -18.85 -8.95
C ASP A 406 20.06 -19.02 -8.85
N ASP A 407 19.52 -19.09 -7.63
CA ASP A 407 18.09 -19.30 -7.36
C ASP A 407 17.41 -18.00 -7.00
N LEU A 408 16.27 -17.74 -7.65
CA LEU A 408 15.33 -16.71 -7.26
C LEU A 408 14.30 -17.35 -6.32
N LEU A 409 14.31 -16.93 -5.06
CA LEU A 409 13.31 -17.29 -4.07
C LEU A 409 12.05 -16.47 -4.29
N CYS A 410 10.90 -17.14 -4.23
CA CYS A 410 9.60 -16.64 -4.62
C CYS A 410 8.62 -16.73 -3.45
N PRO A 411 8.60 -15.75 -2.53
CA PRO A 411 7.44 -15.58 -1.64
C PRO A 411 6.22 -15.29 -2.50
N ILE A 412 5.18 -16.11 -2.36
CA ILE A 412 4.04 -16.10 -3.29
C ILE A 412 3.12 -14.90 -3.05
N LEU A 413 2.86 -14.54 -1.79
CA LEU A 413 1.95 -13.45 -1.41
C LEU A 413 2.23 -12.12 -2.14
N PRO A 414 3.44 -11.53 -2.09
CA PRO A 414 3.70 -10.22 -2.69
C PRO A 414 3.67 -10.22 -4.23
N ILE A 415 3.63 -11.40 -4.86
CA ILE A 415 3.57 -11.54 -6.32
C ILE A 415 2.15 -11.84 -6.76
N VAL A 416 1.49 -12.85 -6.18
CA VAL A 416 0.15 -13.30 -6.58
C VAL A 416 -0.94 -12.36 -6.04
N TYR A 417 -0.77 -11.83 -4.84
CA TYR A 417 -1.68 -10.88 -4.21
C TYR A 417 -0.95 -9.54 -3.98
N SER A 418 -0.29 -9.06 -5.03
CA SER A 418 0.54 -7.87 -5.00
C SER A 418 -0.23 -6.61 -4.63
N ASN A 419 0.41 -5.73 -3.85
CA ASN A 419 0.02 -4.32 -3.82
C ASN A 419 0.61 -3.64 -5.06
N ASN A 420 -0.10 -3.75 -6.19
CA ASN A 420 0.37 -3.22 -7.48
C ASN A 420 0.77 -1.75 -7.43
N ILE A 421 0.11 -0.96 -6.58
CA ILE A 421 0.33 0.49 -6.51
C ILE A 421 1.71 0.79 -5.92
N VAL A 422 2.13 0.01 -4.93
CA VAL A 422 3.47 0.07 -4.34
C VAL A 422 4.53 -0.32 -5.36
N LEU A 423 4.32 -1.43 -6.06
CA LEU A 423 5.24 -1.88 -7.10
C LEU A 423 5.38 -0.83 -8.21
N ILE A 424 4.27 -0.26 -8.69
CA ILE A 424 4.29 0.80 -9.70
C ILE A 424 5.04 2.03 -9.21
N ASP A 425 4.82 2.48 -7.97
CA ASP A 425 5.55 3.60 -7.39
C ASP A 425 7.06 3.35 -7.37
N ARG A 426 7.46 2.13 -6.97
CA ARG A 426 8.86 1.68 -6.97
C ARG A 426 9.43 1.61 -8.38
N TRP A 427 8.70 1.04 -9.34
CA TRP A 427 9.11 0.95 -10.74
C TRP A 427 9.30 2.30 -11.38
N LEU A 428 8.46 3.29 -11.06
CA LEU A 428 8.64 4.66 -11.51
C LEU A 428 9.89 5.29 -10.89
N GLU A 429 10.21 5.01 -9.63
CA GLU A 429 11.42 5.53 -8.98
C GLU A 429 12.68 4.95 -9.60
N ASP A 430 12.76 3.62 -9.66
CA ASP A 430 13.89 2.90 -10.24
C ASP A 430 14.00 3.15 -11.74
N GLY A 431 12.87 3.38 -12.40
CA GLY A 431 12.78 3.80 -13.80
C GLY A 431 13.23 5.21 -14.08
N GLY A 432 13.48 6.05 -13.06
CA GLY A 432 13.98 7.42 -13.23
C GLY A 432 12.91 8.49 -13.42
N VAL A 433 11.66 8.21 -13.03
CA VAL A 433 10.53 9.16 -13.09
C VAL A 433 10.25 9.72 -11.69
N ASP A 434 10.78 10.90 -11.40
CA ASP A 434 10.61 11.56 -10.10
C ASP A 434 9.18 12.07 -9.83
N LEU A 435 8.91 12.43 -8.57
CA LEU A 435 7.58 12.91 -8.14
C LEU A 435 7.17 14.23 -8.78
N ASP A 436 8.12 15.07 -9.18
CA ASP A 436 7.82 16.39 -9.76
C ASP A 436 7.34 16.23 -11.21
N THR A 437 7.97 15.33 -11.96
CA THR A 437 7.54 14.92 -13.30
C THR A 437 6.14 14.29 -13.26
N ARG A 438 5.91 13.36 -12.32
CA ARG A 438 4.58 12.76 -12.09
C ARG A 438 3.54 13.83 -11.76
N GLY A 439 3.89 14.78 -10.89
CA GLY A 439 3.02 15.90 -10.49
C GLY A 439 2.51 16.72 -11.67
N LYS A 440 3.41 17.16 -12.56
CA LYS A 440 3.05 17.95 -13.75
C LYS A 440 2.13 17.21 -14.72
N LEU A 441 2.38 15.92 -14.93
CA LEU A 441 1.53 15.09 -15.79
C LEU A 441 0.15 14.88 -15.16
N PHE A 442 0.09 14.69 -13.85
CA PHE A 442 -1.16 14.53 -13.12
C PHE A 442 -2.00 15.81 -13.12
N GLU A 443 -1.37 16.98 -12.91
CA GLU A 443 -2.01 18.29 -13.02
C GLU A 443 -2.65 18.48 -14.41
N LYS A 444 -1.87 18.24 -15.47
CA LYS A 444 -2.37 18.33 -16.85
C LYS A 444 -3.58 17.41 -17.09
N LYS A 445 -3.55 16.19 -16.55
CA LYS A 445 -4.70 15.25 -16.64
C LYS A 445 -5.93 15.82 -15.93
N ILE A 446 -5.78 16.38 -14.74
CA ILE A 446 -6.89 16.97 -13.98
C ILE A 446 -7.52 18.11 -14.77
N ILE A 447 -6.72 19.07 -15.25
CA ILE A 447 -7.21 20.23 -16.00
C ILE A 447 -7.99 19.80 -17.23
N ASN A 448 -7.43 18.88 -18.03
CA ASN A 448 -8.10 18.38 -19.23
C ASN A 448 -9.42 17.70 -18.90
N LYS A 449 -9.46 16.90 -17.82
CA LYS A 449 -10.68 16.20 -17.41
C LYS A 449 -11.75 17.14 -16.87
N LEU A 450 -11.37 18.22 -16.20
CA LEU A 450 -12.30 19.26 -15.77
C LEU A 450 -12.89 20.00 -16.98
N LYS A 451 -12.07 20.38 -17.97
CA LYS A 451 -12.52 21.01 -19.22
C LYS A 451 -13.50 20.09 -19.96
N ASP A 452 -13.10 18.84 -20.23
CA ASP A 452 -13.96 17.82 -20.87
C ASP A 452 -15.34 17.72 -20.20
N ALA A 453 -15.35 17.66 -18.86
CA ALA A 453 -16.56 17.44 -18.08
C ALA A 453 -17.52 18.64 -18.05
N LEU A 454 -16.97 19.86 -18.03
CA LEU A 454 -17.72 21.10 -18.04
C LEU A 454 -18.26 21.40 -19.45
N ASP A 455 -17.47 21.12 -20.49
CA ASP A 455 -17.88 21.21 -21.89
C ASP A 455 -19.05 20.26 -22.18
N GLU A 456 -18.96 18.99 -21.74
CA GLU A 456 -20.02 18.00 -21.92
C GLU A 456 -21.34 18.43 -21.25
N LYS A 457 -21.26 19.19 -20.15
CA LYS A 457 -22.43 19.71 -19.43
C LYS A 457 -22.97 21.02 -20.01
N GLY A 458 -22.22 21.68 -20.89
CA GLY A 458 -22.53 23.00 -21.40
C GLY A 458 -22.58 24.07 -20.30
N TYR A 459 -21.74 23.93 -19.27
CA TYR A 459 -21.66 24.92 -18.19
C TYR A 459 -20.74 26.07 -18.58
N ASP A 460 -21.05 27.28 -18.09
CA ASP A 460 -20.18 28.42 -18.30
C ASP A 460 -19.02 28.36 -17.29
N TYR A 461 -17.80 28.33 -17.79
CA TYR A 461 -16.61 28.31 -16.96
C TYR A 461 -15.44 29.09 -17.57
N SER A 462 -14.48 29.44 -16.72
CA SER A 462 -13.16 29.91 -17.12
C SER A 462 -12.10 29.13 -16.35
N ILE A 463 -11.19 28.52 -17.10
CA ILE A 463 -9.97 27.90 -16.59
C ILE A 463 -8.81 28.59 -17.31
N PRO A 464 -7.96 29.36 -16.61
CA PRO A 464 -6.83 30.04 -17.24
C PRO A 464 -5.88 29.04 -17.91
N ASP A 465 -5.37 29.39 -19.10
CA ASP A 465 -4.36 28.57 -19.80
C ASP A 465 -2.94 28.76 -19.23
N LYS A 466 -2.76 29.71 -18.30
CA LYS A 466 -1.50 29.97 -17.61
C LYS A 466 -1.61 29.59 -16.12
N ALA A 467 -0.56 28.95 -15.61
CA ALA A 467 -0.43 28.64 -14.18
C ALA A 467 0.19 29.81 -13.38
N ILE A 468 0.93 30.72 -14.03
CA ILE A 468 1.68 31.79 -13.38
C ILE A 468 0.90 33.11 -13.40
N PHE A 469 0.64 33.65 -12.21
CA PHE A 469 -0.01 34.94 -11.95
C PHE A 469 1.03 35.94 -11.48
N LYS A 470 1.47 36.83 -12.36
CA LYS A 470 2.57 37.78 -12.13
C LYS A 470 2.09 39.22 -12.17
N LEU A 471 2.51 40.03 -11.19
CA LEU A 471 2.30 41.47 -11.15
C LEU A 471 3.43 42.23 -11.85
N GLU A 472 3.17 43.50 -12.14
CA GLU A 472 4.11 44.41 -12.79
C GLU A 472 5.39 44.63 -11.96
N ASP A 473 5.27 44.56 -10.63
CA ASP A 473 6.41 44.68 -9.69
C ASP A 473 7.33 43.44 -9.66
N GLY A 474 6.97 42.40 -10.43
CA GLY A 474 7.72 41.15 -10.54
C GLY A 474 7.29 40.07 -9.56
N SER A 475 6.45 40.37 -8.57
CA SER A 475 5.90 39.36 -7.66
C SER A 475 4.96 38.41 -8.41
N PHE A 476 5.01 37.13 -8.07
CA PHE A 476 4.19 36.12 -8.74
C PHE A 476 3.86 34.95 -7.83
N GLU A 477 2.78 34.26 -8.19
CA GLU A 477 2.43 32.93 -7.68
C GLU A 477 2.14 31.99 -8.85
N GLU A 478 2.40 30.71 -8.63
CA GLU A 478 2.03 29.63 -9.54
C GLU A 478 0.89 28.83 -8.90
N ILE A 479 -0.24 28.69 -9.58
CA ILE A 479 -1.40 27.92 -9.09
C ILE A 479 -1.66 26.80 -10.07
N ASP A 480 -1.66 25.57 -9.56
CA ASP A 480 -1.78 24.35 -10.36
C ASP A 480 -3.10 24.34 -11.15
N PHE A 481 -4.23 24.76 -10.56
CA PHE A 481 -5.40 25.11 -11.35
C PHE A 481 -6.36 26.10 -10.66
N VAL A 482 -7.11 26.82 -11.49
CA VAL A 482 -8.24 27.67 -11.10
C VAL A 482 -9.43 27.34 -11.98
N VAL A 483 -10.60 27.10 -11.38
CA VAL A 483 -11.87 26.92 -12.11
C VAL A 483 -12.84 27.99 -11.64
N ASN A 484 -13.13 28.97 -12.49
CA ASN A 484 -14.15 29.97 -12.22
C ASN A 484 -15.48 29.52 -12.83
N LEU A 485 -16.46 29.23 -11.99
CA LEU A 485 -17.81 28.78 -12.36
C LEU A 485 -18.81 29.89 -12.04
N LYS A 486 -20.08 29.70 -12.39
CA LYS A 486 -21.13 30.72 -12.23
C LYS A 486 -21.21 31.35 -10.82
N HIS A 487 -21.22 30.54 -9.75
CA HIS A 487 -21.38 31.03 -8.36
C HIS A 487 -20.19 30.72 -7.44
N ILE A 488 -19.21 29.95 -7.91
CA ILE A 488 -18.08 29.50 -7.11
C ILE A 488 -16.78 29.58 -7.92
N CYS A 489 -15.68 29.93 -7.27
CA CYS A 489 -14.34 29.86 -7.85
C CYS A 489 -13.49 28.88 -7.03
N VAL A 490 -12.95 27.87 -7.71
CA VAL A 490 -12.15 26.81 -7.10
C VAL A 490 -10.68 27.09 -7.37
N PHE A 491 -9.88 27.14 -6.30
CA PHE A 491 -8.42 27.17 -6.35
C PHE A 491 -7.90 25.81 -5.90
N GLY A 492 -7.10 25.18 -6.77
CA GLY A 492 -6.58 23.84 -6.55
C GLY A 492 -5.07 23.78 -6.50
N GLU A 493 -4.56 22.97 -5.57
CA GLU A 493 -3.18 22.47 -5.57
C GLU A 493 -3.21 20.96 -5.83
N VAL A 494 -2.33 20.46 -6.68
CA VAL A 494 -2.23 19.06 -7.04
C VAL A 494 -1.00 18.46 -6.37
N LYS A 495 -1.20 17.41 -5.55
CA LYS A 495 -0.12 16.65 -4.94
C LYS A 495 -0.19 15.21 -5.40
N CYS A 496 0.65 14.88 -6.38
CA CYS A 496 1.00 13.48 -6.62
C CYS A 496 1.86 12.99 -5.42
N ILE A 497 1.41 11.90 -4.80
CA ILE A 497 2.06 11.26 -3.66
C ILE A 497 2.33 9.78 -3.98
N LYS A 498 3.28 9.20 -3.25
CA LYS A 498 3.51 7.75 -3.25
C LYS A 498 2.52 7.07 -2.33
N PHE A 499 2.18 5.82 -2.64
CA PHE A 499 1.36 5.01 -1.76
C PHE A 499 2.12 4.70 -0.47
N PRO A 500 1.54 4.99 0.70
CA PRO A 500 2.22 4.73 1.96
C PRO A 500 2.10 3.25 2.36
N LEU A 501 3.23 2.58 2.58
CA LEU A 501 3.26 1.21 3.12
C LEU A 501 3.27 1.16 4.64
N GLY A 502 3.93 2.13 5.28
CA GLY A 502 4.08 2.15 6.73
C GLY A 502 3.96 3.54 7.35
N PRO A 503 4.06 3.63 8.69
CA PRO A 503 3.77 4.86 9.43
C PRO A 503 4.61 6.07 9.00
N ARG A 504 5.86 5.82 8.60
CA ARG A 504 6.76 6.86 8.10
C ARG A 504 6.32 7.41 6.74
N ASP A 505 5.88 6.54 5.83
CA ASP A 505 5.44 6.95 4.50
C ASP A 505 4.12 7.71 4.59
N GLU A 506 3.21 7.23 5.43
CA GLU A 506 1.98 7.92 5.77
C GLU A 506 2.24 9.32 6.36
N HIS A 507 3.25 9.45 7.23
CA HIS A 507 3.67 10.76 7.77
C HIS A 507 4.17 11.69 6.66
N ASN A 508 5.03 11.19 5.76
CA ASN A 508 5.58 11.96 4.66
C ASN A 508 4.49 12.42 3.68
N ALA A 509 3.54 11.53 3.36
CA ALA A 509 2.39 11.83 2.51
C ALA A 509 1.51 12.93 3.15
N LEU A 510 1.12 12.77 4.43
CA LEU A 510 0.35 13.80 5.13
C LEU A 510 1.07 15.14 5.21
N LYS A 511 2.39 15.12 5.46
CA LYS A 511 3.19 16.34 5.47
C LYS A 511 3.11 17.06 4.12
N ARG A 512 3.29 16.34 3.00
CA ARG A 512 3.19 16.92 1.65
C ARG A 512 1.81 17.51 1.36
N LEU A 513 0.74 16.90 1.89
CA LEU A 513 -0.63 17.40 1.76
C LEU A 513 -0.87 18.65 2.63
N ARG A 514 -0.37 18.68 3.88
CA ARG A 514 -0.41 19.87 4.75
C ARG A 514 0.36 21.03 4.11
N ASP A 515 1.55 20.76 3.55
CA ASP A 515 2.34 21.76 2.82
C ASP A 515 1.55 22.30 1.61
N GLY A 516 0.80 21.43 0.91
CA GLY A 516 -0.11 21.82 -0.17
C GLY A 516 -1.25 22.74 0.29
N ALA A 517 -1.85 22.48 1.45
CA ALA A 517 -2.89 23.32 2.03
C ALA A 517 -2.37 24.73 2.37
N VAL A 518 -1.18 24.81 2.98
CA VAL A 518 -0.51 26.10 3.24
C VAL A 518 -0.21 26.84 1.92
N GLN A 519 0.27 26.12 0.91
CA GLN A 519 0.57 26.69 -0.40
C GLN A 519 -0.67 27.26 -1.07
N ILE A 520 -1.79 26.53 -1.16
CA ILE A 520 -2.99 27.00 -1.85
C ILE A 520 -3.66 28.18 -1.15
N ASN A 521 -3.64 28.23 0.18
CA ASN A 521 -4.14 29.37 0.93
C ASN A 521 -3.33 30.64 0.64
N ARG A 522 -2.01 30.54 0.62
CA ARG A 522 -1.11 31.65 0.27
C ARG A 522 -1.32 32.11 -1.17
N LYS A 523 -1.32 31.16 -2.12
CA LYS A 523 -1.47 31.39 -3.56
C LYS A 523 -2.83 32.02 -3.92
N SER A 524 -3.93 31.46 -3.41
CA SER A 524 -5.28 32.00 -3.63
C SER A 524 -5.44 33.40 -3.02
N SER A 525 -4.91 33.63 -1.81
CA SER A 525 -4.92 34.96 -1.17
C SER A 525 -4.21 36.02 -2.01
N PHE A 526 -3.10 35.67 -2.67
CA PHE A 526 -2.39 36.58 -3.57
C PHE A 526 -3.25 36.96 -4.78
N VAL A 527 -3.90 35.98 -5.43
CA VAL A 527 -4.76 36.25 -6.59
C VAL A 527 -5.99 37.06 -6.20
N ILE A 528 -6.67 36.71 -5.11
CA ILE A 528 -7.88 37.40 -4.63
C ILE A 528 -7.58 38.87 -4.30
N LYS A 529 -6.47 39.14 -3.61
CA LYS A 529 -6.06 40.53 -3.27
C LYS A 529 -5.74 41.39 -4.49
N ASN A 530 -5.42 40.76 -5.63
CA ASN A 530 -5.02 41.42 -6.85
C ASN A 530 -5.95 41.10 -8.02
N ILE A 531 -7.22 40.76 -7.74
CA ILE A 531 -8.15 40.22 -8.75
C ILE A 531 -8.34 41.17 -9.94
N ASP A 532 -8.32 42.48 -9.72
CA ASP A 532 -8.43 43.48 -10.79
C ASP A 532 -7.37 43.30 -11.90
N LYS A 533 -6.20 42.77 -11.54
CA LYS A 533 -5.08 42.51 -12.45
C LYS A 533 -5.21 41.19 -13.20
N PHE A 534 -5.99 40.25 -12.67
CA PHE A 534 -6.15 38.90 -13.21
C PHE A 534 -7.57 38.63 -13.76
N LYS A 535 -8.44 39.64 -13.75
CA LYS A 535 -9.84 39.55 -14.20
C LYS A 535 -9.97 39.11 -15.66
N SER A 536 -9.02 39.47 -16.52
CA SER A 536 -8.97 39.00 -17.91
C SER A 536 -8.63 37.52 -18.05
N ASP A 537 -7.94 36.94 -17.05
CA ASP A 537 -7.48 35.56 -17.10
C ASP A 537 -8.47 34.60 -16.44
N ILE A 538 -8.93 34.94 -15.24
CA ILE A 538 -9.80 34.08 -14.42
C ILE A 538 -11.29 34.45 -14.60
N GLY A 539 -11.59 35.67 -15.05
CA GLY A 539 -12.94 36.23 -15.00
C GLY A 539 -13.26 36.86 -13.64
N ASP A 540 -14.51 37.32 -13.48
CA ASP A 540 -14.97 37.95 -12.24
C ASP A 540 -15.24 36.93 -11.13
N ILE A 541 -14.80 37.22 -9.91
CA ILE A 541 -14.98 36.37 -8.71
C ILE A 541 -15.45 37.14 -7.47
N GLU A 542 -15.68 38.46 -7.52
CA GLU A 542 -15.92 39.30 -6.33
C GLU A 542 -17.13 38.88 -5.48
N ARG A 543 -18.13 38.24 -6.10
CA ARG A 543 -19.37 37.79 -5.44
C ARG A 543 -19.52 36.28 -5.41
N LYS A 544 -18.46 35.56 -5.75
CA LYS A 544 -18.46 34.10 -5.82
C LYS A 544 -17.93 33.53 -4.52
N GLU A 545 -18.44 32.36 -4.16
CA GLU A 545 -17.84 31.59 -3.08
C GLU A 545 -16.43 31.14 -3.49
N ILE A 546 -15.47 31.22 -2.59
CA ILE A 546 -14.11 30.73 -2.82
C ILE A 546 -13.97 29.36 -2.16
N LEU A 547 -13.52 28.39 -2.95
CA LEU A 547 -13.23 27.04 -2.50
C LEU A 547 -11.74 26.73 -2.75
N THR A 548 -11.03 26.33 -1.70
CA THR A 548 -9.65 25.85 -1.78
C THR A 548 -9.61 24.35 -1.54
N ILE A 549 -8.92 23.63 -2.43
CA ILE A 549 -8.75 22.17 -2.33
C ILE A 549 -7.32 21.74 -2.65
N VAL A 550 -6.90 20.62 -2.06
CA VAL A 550 -5.72 19.87 -2.48
C VAL A 550 -6.18 18.55 -3.09
N VAL A 551 -5.79 18.29 -4.33
CA VAL A 551 -6.14 17.08 -5.08
C VAL A 551 -4.99 16.08 -5.01
N THR A 552 -5.28 14.84 -4.61
CA THR A 552 -4.32 13.73 -4.55
C THR A 552 -4.71 12.58 -5.49
N ASN A 553 -3.74 11.76 -5.88
CA ASN A 553 -3.96 10.57 -6.70
C ASN A 553 -4.62 9.42 -5.93
N PHE A 554 -4.58 9.38 -4.59
CA PHE A 554 -5.12 8.28 -3.79
C PHE A 554 -6.28 8.65 -2.85
N PRO A 555 -7.31 7.80 -2.72
CA PRO A 555 -8.43 7.99 -1.78
C PRO A 555 -8.06 8.01 -0.29
N ASN A 556 -6.89 7.47 0.07
CA ASN A 556 -6.46 7.23 1.45
C ASN A 556 -6.48 8.48 2.36
N PHE A 557 -6.38 9.66 1.74
CA PHE A 557 -6.26 10.93 2.48
C PHE A 557 -7.49 11.83 2.39
N SER A 558 -8.49 11.44 1.61
CA SER A 558 -9.68 12.26 1.38
C SER A 558 -10.52 12.43 2.64
N GLY A 559 -11.26 13.54 2.70
CA GLY A 559 -12.14 13.90 3.83
C GLY A 559 -11.41 14.58 4.99
N ARG A 560 -10.09 14.74 4.87
CA ARG A 560 -9.30 15.55 5.80
C ARG A 560 -9.43 17.03 5.44
N ILE A 561 -9.32 17.86 6.46
CA ILE A 561 -9.29 19.31 6.33
C ILE A 561 -8.02 19.81 7.00
N PHE A 562 -7.15 20.50 6.25
CA PHE A 562 -5.96 21.15 6.77
C PHE A 562 -6.05 22.65 6.49
N ASP A 563 -5.95 23.49 7.52
CA ASP A 563 -6.00 24.95 7.39
C ASP A 563 -7.21 25.45 6.55
N ASN A 564 -8.40 24.90 6.79
CA ASN A 564 -9.62 25.15 6.02
C ASN A 564 -9.53 24.83 4.52
N VAL A 565 -8.66 23.90 4.13
CA VAL A 565 -8.55 23.36 2.77
C VAL A 565 -8.95 21.89 2.79
N ALA A 566 -9.88 21.51 1.92
CA ALA A 566 -10.31 20.12 1.81
C ALA A 566 -9.28 19.28 1.03
N ILE A 567 -8.93 18.12 1.57
CA ILE A 567 -8.13 17.11 0.86
C ILE A 567 -9.08 16.19 0.12
N VAL A 568 -8.92 16.13 -1.21
CA VAL A 568 -9.80 15.38 -2.11
C VAL A 568 -8.97 14.49 -3.02
N ASP A 569 -9.47 13.30 -3.32
CA ASP A 569 -8.85 12.43 -4.32
C ASP A 569 -9.40 12.69 -5.72
N TYR A 570 -8.63 12.32 -6.75
CA TYR A 570 -9.05 12.47 -8.13
C TYR A 570 -10.36 11.77 -8.46
N VAL A 571 -10.65 10.61 -7.84
CA VAL A 571 -11.90 9.88 -8.09
C VAL A 571 -13.08 10.66 -7.54
N MET A 572 -12.96 11.24 -6.35
CA MET A 572 -13.97 12.11 -5.74
C MET A 572 -14.20 13.38 -6.57
N LEU A 573 -13.12 14.05 -7.01
CA LEU A 573 -13.20 15.21 -7.90
C LEU A 573 -13.92 14.86 -9.22
N SER A 574 -13.47 13.78 -9.87
CA SER A 574 -14.04 13.31 -11.13
C SER A 574 -15.49 12.85 -10.98
N SER A 575 -15.86 12.20 -9.86
CA SER A 575 -17.25 11.80 -9.58
C SER A 575 -18.17 13.01 -9.46
N TYR A 576 -17.69 14.10 -8.85
CA TYR A 576 -18.49 15.32 -8.78
C TYR A 576 -18.64 15.97 -10.15
N PHE A 577 -17.54 16.22 -10.88
CA PHE A 577 -17.59 16.96 -12.16
C PHE A 577 -18.17 16.14 -13.33
N ASN A 578 -17.95 14.82 -13.38
CA ASN A 578 -18.35 13.99 -14.51
C ASN A 578 -19.76 13.43 -14.34
N SER A 579 -20.02 12.66 -13.29
CA SER A 579 -21.30 11.95 -13.14
C SER A 579 -22.33 12.75 -12.34
N GLY A 580 -21.88 13.59 -11.40
CA GLY A 580 -22.76 14.23 -10.42
C GLY A 580 -23.51 13.21 -9.55
N LYS A 581 -22.99 11.98 -9.46
CA LYS A 581 -23.63 10.85 -8.80
C LYS A 581 -22.60 9.99 -8.05
N LEU A 582 -23.00 9.48 -6.89
CA LEU A 582 -22.35 8.38 -6.20
C LEU A 582 -23.16 7.11 -6.42
N SER A 583 -22.58 6.13 -7.12
CA SER A 583 -23.24 4.85 -7.39
C SER A 583 -22.66 3.78 -6.47
N THR A 584 -23.53 2.98 -5.85
CA THR A 584 -23.17 1.80 -5.06
C THR A 584 -23.40 0.57 -5.91
N PHE A 585 -22.39 -0.30 -5.99
CA PHE A 585 -22.43 -1.52 -6.79
C PHE A 585 -22.49 -2.74 -5.88
N ILE A 586 -23.24 -3.77 -6.30
CA ILE A 586 -23.15 -5.13 -5.75
C ILE A 586 -22.82 -6.07 -6.90
N ALA A 587 -21.93 -7.02 -6.66
CA ALA A 587 -21.69 -8.15 -7.55
C ALA A 587 -22.49 -9.36 -7.01
N SER A 588 -23.39 -9.91 -7.83
CA SER A 588 -24.13 -11.14 -7.52
C SER A 588 -23.70 -12.24 -8.48
N LYS A 589 -23.45 -13.46 -7.99
CA LYS A 589 -23.20 -14.62 -8.84
C LYS A 589 -24.49 -14.94 -9.63
N SER A 590 -24.36 -15.12 -10.93
CA SER A 590 -25.45 -15.51 -11.82
C SER A 590 -25.57 -17.03 -11.87
N GLU A 591 -26.68 -17.54 -12.42
CA GLU A 591 -26.91 -18.98 -12.63
C GLU A 591 -25.87 -19.66 -13.53
N ARG A 592 -24.98 -18.89 -14.19
CA ARG A 592 -23.89 -19.38 -15.04
C ARG A 592 -22.51 -19.28 -14.38
N ASP A 593 -22.46 -19.02 -13.08
CA ASP A 593 -21.22 -18.73 -12.34
C ASP A 593 -20.54 -17.40 -12.74
N ASP A 594 -21.17 -16.56 -13.55
CA ASP A 594 -20.69 -15.20 -13.88
C ASP A 594 -21.11 -14.18 -12.80
N PHE A 595 -20.29 -13.18 -12.48
CA PHE A 595 -20.70 -12.06 -11.61
C PHE A 595 -21.51 -11.01 -12.39
N LEU A 596 -22.79 -10.83 -12.06
CA LEU A 596 -23.62 -9.73 -12.52
C LEU A 596 -23.48 -8.53 -11.58
N ILE A 597 -23.06 -7.39 -12.12
CA ILE A 597 -22.94 -6.14 -11.37
C ILE A 597 -24.26 -5.39 -11.49
N LYS A 598 -24.86 -5.07 -10.35
CA LYS A 598 -26.03 -4.21 -10.28
C LYS A 598 -25.69 -2.95 -9.50
N VAL A 599 -26.05 -1.81 -10.07
CA VAL A 599 -26.13 -0.57 -9.30
C VAL A 599 -27.34 -0.72 -8.39
N VAL A 600 -27.12 -0.74 -7.08
CA VAL A 600 -28.19 -0.93 -6.09
C VAL A 600 -28.70 0.37 -5.51
N SER A 601 -27.88 1.42 -5.58
CA SER A 601 -28.29 2.78 -5.23
C SER A 601 -27.47 3.80 -6.01
N GLU A 602 -28.13 4.89 -6.38
CA GLU A 602 -27.46 6.09 -6.89
C GLU A 602 -27.89 7.29 -6.04
N LYS A 603 -26.91 8.03 -5.55
CA LYS A 603 -27.13 9.30 -4.87
C LYS A 603 -26.71 10.42 -5.81
N VAL A 604 -27.70 11.15 -6.34
CA VAL A 604 -27.49 12.31 -7.20
C VAL A 604 -27.08 13.50 -6.34
N HIS A 605 -25.96 14.14 -6.66
CA HIS A 605 -25.41 15.27 -5.91
C HIS A 605 -26.02 16.62 -6.33
N TYR A 606 -26.37 16.76 -7.61
CA TYR A 606 -26.97 17.97 -8.17
C TYR A 606 -27.77 17.65 -9.44
N LYS A 607 -28.70 18.52 -9.82
CA LYS A 607 -29.55 18.35 -11.02
C LYS A 607 -29.50 19.54 -11.98
N SER A 608 -28.86 20.63 -11.58
CA SER A 608 -28.73 21.87 -12.33
C SER A 608 -27.36 22.49 -12.09
N GLU A 609 -26.97 23.45 -12.92
CA GLU A 609 -25.73 24.23 -12.73
C GLU A 609 -25.76 25.05 -11.41
N GLU A 610 -26.94 25.49 -10.99
CA GLU A 610 -27.14 26.19 -9.71
C GLU A 610 -26.83 25.25 -8.54
N ASP A 611 -27.43 24.06 -8.54
CA ASP A 611 -27.17 23.02 -7.53
C ASP A 611 -25.71 22.58 -7.56
N PHE A 612 -25.11 22.48 -8.75
CA PHE A 612 -23.71 22.10 -8.94
C PHE A 612 -22.77 23.06 -8.19
N SER A 613 -22.98 24.37 -8.33
CA SER A 613 -22.16 25.35 -7.63
C SER A 613 -22.45 25.38 -6.13
N LYS A 614 -23.74 25.37 -5.76
CA LYS A 614 -24.19 25.47 -4.37
C LYS A 614 -23.77 24.28 -3.49
N ASN A 615 -23.74 23.08 -4.03
CA ASN A 615 -23.45 21.86 -3.28
C ASN A 615 -21.95 21.52 -3.25
N MET A 616 -21.12 22.21 -4.02
CA MET A 616 -19.73 21.82 -4.24
C MET A 616 -18.89 21.87 -2.96
N LYS A 617 -19.02 22.95 -2.19
CA LYS A 617 -18.26 23.09 -0.94
C LYS A 617 -18.66 22.05 0.10
N SER A 618 -19.95 21.82 0.31
CA SER A 618 -20.41 20.82 1.27
C SER A 618 -19.97 19.42 0.84
N TYR A 619 -20.00 19.11 -0.46
CA TYR A 619 -19.51 17.85 -0.99
C TYR A 619 -18.03 17.60 -0.68
N PHE A 620 -17.15 18.59 -0.81
CA PHE A 620 -15.72 18.39 -0.55
C PHE A 620 -15.33 18.48 0.93
N PHE A 621 -16.03 19.27 1.74
CA PHE A 621 -15.75 19.39 3.19
C PHE A 621 -16.43 18.30 4.03
N SER A 622 -17.51 17.69 3.54
CA SER A 622 -18.19 16.54 4.17
C SER A 622 -18.55 15.51 3.11
N PRO A 623 -17.55 14.76 2.58
CA PRO A 623 -17.79 13.87 1.45
C PRO A 623 -18.76 12.74 1.79
N PRO A 624 -19.87 12.58 1.05
CA PRO A 624 -20.82 11.49 1.28
C PRO A 624 -20.16 10.11 1.23
N ALA A 625 -19.17 9.94 0.34
CA ALA A 625 -18.41 8.70 0.18
C ALA A 625 -17.57 8.32 1.41
N ILE A 626 -17.40 9.24 2.37
CA ILE A 626 -16.69 9.01 3.64
C ILE A 626 -17.70 8.89 4.76
N ASP A 627 -18.65 9.82 4.84
CA ASP A 627 -19.63 9.86 5.92
C ASP A 627 -20.51 8.59 5.98
N GLU A 628 -20.86 8.03 4.82
CA GLU A 628 -21.62 6.78 4.73
C GLU A 628 -20.84 5.56 5.25
N LEU A 629 -19.51 5.61 5.23
CA LEU A 629 -18.64 4.51 5.66
C LEU A 629 -18.31 4.54 7.15
N ARG A 630 -18.42 5.69 7.82
CA ARG A 630 -18.16 5.83 9.27
C ARG A 630 -18.94 4.83 10.11
N GLY A 631 -20.17 4.53 9.70
CA GLY A 631 -21.05 3.60 10.39
C GLY A 631 -20.55 2.15 10.40
N LEU A 632 -19.68 1.76 9.45
CA LEU A 632 -19.21 0.39 9.27
C LEU A 632 -18.03 0.01 10.17
N PHE A 633 -17.40 0.99 10.80
CA PHE A 633 -16.18 0.81 11.58
C PHE A 633 -16.41 1.07 13.07
N GLU A 634 -15.66 0.37 13.91
CA GLU A 634 -15.64 0.56 15.35
C GLU A 634 -14.21 0.59 15.89
N TYR A 635 -14.04 1.23 17.05
CA TYR A 635 -12.79 1.26 17.78
C TYR A 635 -12.67 0.01 18.64
N THR A 636 -11.53 -0.64 18.55
CA THR A 636 -11.19 -1.77 19.41
C THR A 636 -9.83 -1.61 20.04
N ASN A 637 -9.57 -2.48 21.01
CA ASN A 637 -8.31 -2.54 21.71
C ASN A 637 -7.80 -3.98 21.65
N ASN A 638 -6.84 -4.21 20.77
CA ASN A 638 -6.40 -5.56 20.43
C ASN A 638 -5.18 -5.92 21.28
N LYS A 639 -5.20 -7.12 21.89
CA LYS A 639 -4.03 -7.66 22.58
C LYS A 639 -3.01 -8.13 21.54
N LEU A 640 -1.75 -7.76 21.73
CA LEU A 640 -0.64 -8.09 20.84
C LEU A 640 0.37 -9.05 21.46
N SER A 641 0.49 -9.06 22.78
CA SER A 641 1.44 -9.94 23.49
C SER A 641 0.84 -11.29 23.82
N PHE A 642 1.72 -12.29 23.92
CA PHE A 642 1.41 -13.61 24.45
C PHE A 642 1.29 -13.61 25.98
N ASP A 643 0.56 -14.57 26.55
CA ASP A 643 0.33 -14.67 28.00
C ASP A 643 1.60 -14.91 28.83
N PHE A 644 2.63 -15.52 28.23
CA PHE A 644 3.89 -15.82 28.90
C PHE A 644 4.87 -14.63 28.94
N MET A 645 4.51 -13.49 28.35
CA MET A 645 5.37 -12.31 28.30
C MET A 645 5.34 -11.50 29.61
N ASP A 646 6.42 -10.75 29.87
CA ASP A 646 6.56 -9.91 31.06
C ASP A 646 5.57 -8.73 31.10
N CYS A 647 5.05 -8.32 29.94
CA CYS A 647 4.14 -7.20 29.77
C CYS A 647 2.95 -7.59 28.88
N ASP A 648 1.77 -7.11 29.26
CA ASP A 648 0.57 -7.20 28.44
C ASP A 648 0.52 -6.01 27.49
N ILE A 649 0.62 -6.26 26.18
CA ILE A 649 0.73 -5.22 25.16
C ILE A 649 -0.58 -5.14 24.38
N TYR A 650 -1.11 -3.92 24.24
CA TYR A 650 -2.35 -3.64 23.52
C TYR A 650 -2.17 -2.48 22.54
N SER A 651 -2.95 -2.49 21.45
CA SER A 651 -3.04 -1.37 20.53
C SER A 651 -4.47 -0.99 20.22
N GLU A 652 -4.74 0.32 20.20
CA GLU A 652 -5.96 0.87 19.65
C GLU A 652 -6.01 0.66 18.12
N ALA A 653 -7.08 0.04 17.66
CA ALA A 653 -7.33 -0.26 16.26
C ALA A 653 -8.73 0.19 15.85
N ILE A 654 -8.92 0.24 14.54
CA ILE A 654 -10.24 0.31 13.91
C ILE A 654 -10.47 -1.03 13.22
N GLN A 655 -11.67 -1.57 13.36
CA GLN A 655 -12.09 -2.76 12.65
C GLN A 655 -13.50 -2.60 12.09
N TYR A 656 -13.88 -3.50 11.19
CA TYR A 656 -15.28 -3.63 10.79
C TYR A 656 -16.15 -4.07 11.95
N LYS A 657 -17.33 -3.46 12.05
CA LYS A 657 -18.41 -3.98 12.89
C LYS A 657 -18.86 -5.33 12.34
N ASP A 658 -18.98 -6.29 13.24
CA ASP A 658 -19.45 -7.63 12.90
C ASP A 658 -20.88 -7.59 12.36
#